data_AF-A0A7R9T246-F1
#
_entry.id   AF-A0A7R9T246-F1
#
_cell.length_a   1.000
_cell.length_b   1.000
_cell.length_c   1.000
_cell.angle_alpha   90.00
_cell.angle_beta   90.00
_cell.angle_gamma   90.00
#
_symmetry.space_group_name_H-M   'P 1'
#
loop_
_entity.id
_entity.type
_entity.pdbx_description
1 polymer ?
#
loop_
_entity_poly.entity_id
_entity_poly.type
_entity_poly.pdbx_seq_one_letter_code
_entity_poly.pdbx_strand_id
1 'polypeptide(L)'
;GDSCARARVPMAVESEMNALQINPGKILIDDTFVRDTSRAVSTYWFPNRAQTLEAAYKKKWFATDDTVTIVDEDIRTRFADIIHALELAVDGDDMDRTRVLSAHARWLQAPATTAALVVLLDQFSRHVYRNRDDRDAKVKVNDTVATIIAEDLLDNKREWLVELTVPEQVFVLMPFRHTQKSCPRLLRCLDTIDARVAMESENKALLERFRKTTLRCYQDLQGKQHKAGDNILEREEFTPTEGVMTAMASHTLYKTIEAFMRDRMSEFGNSIAVSLSGGVDSMVLAYILKHQGYDVVTLHIDYKNRPESTEEADFVDDWSLRHGMKFERCTVDQIRRGVTPREQYEIESRRIRYGFYKEAGAKHGFPAVLLGHHHGDVQENIITNLMRGANLLSVNGMSDEGVVEGVRIWRPMLSHVKDDVLTFAHAYGIPYFLDSTPTWSTRGKLRNQLVPLLEDMFGIGLLRNLSVIGENSEQLSEMVDKSLFKPFWDATKSSDVGCYVDCEPFISQPIFFWKQVIRETCHGLGASMMKDRSVRLLLARIKRERSTKDGWLCLKKENATFMHGNTFGMFTTEFMPRSDTIVPGTPIVVSSSGASFDIGNWHIDLEVVSNVSVDGNQCPLEGPAITVWNVLENDISYHIPYKDGTNSYVIDPEIRFPPTQNLDTAVRDALPLVVPSALSFAHLPKEDRPPRKANRWDRAMMELPTCVKVTLKFRRTKLYVVLNDDDDAS
;
A
#
# COMPACT_ATOMS: atom_id res chain seq x y z
N GLY A 1 -21.09 52.71 35.28
CA GLY A 1 -19.95 51.95 35.80
C GLY A 1 -19.79 50.72 34.95
N ASP A 2 -18.60 50.25 34.62
CA ASP A 2 -17.23 50.61 35.04
C ASP A 2 -16.29 50.25 33.88
N SER A 3 -15.59 51.21 33.28
CA SER A 3 -14.17 51.54 33.51
C SER A 3 -13.20 50.35 33.42
N CYS A 4 -12.38 50.31 32.38
CA CYS A 4 -10.97 49.94 32.53
C CYS A 4 -10.09 50.56 31.44
N ALA A 5 -8.93 51.03 31.88
CA ALA A 5 -8.06 52.02 31.25
C ALA A 5 -7.25 51.50 30.05
N ARG A 6 -7.16 52.31 28.98
CA ARG A 6 -6.08 52.20 27.98
C ARG A 6 -4.86 52.96 28.48
N ALA A 7 -3.80 52.23 28.81
CA ALA A 7 -2.51 52.81 29.16
C ALA A 7 -1.89 53.50 27.93
N ARG A 8 -1.51 54.77 28.09
CA ARG A 8 -0.72 55.55 27.13
C ARG A 8 0.75 55.14 27.25
N VAL A 9 1.38 54.77 26.14
CA VAL A 9 2.85 54.69 26.00
C VAL A 9 3.32 55.99 25.32
N PRO A 10 4.49 56.58 25.66
CA PRO A 10 4.81 57.96 25.31
C PRO A 10 5.17 58.15 23.83
N MET A 11 4.44 59.07 23.17
CA MET A 11 4.80 59.73 21.92
C MET A 11 6.11 60.53 22.09
N ALA A 12 7.25 59.98 21.68
CA ALA A 12 8.47 60.79 21.55
C ALA A 12 9.46 60.32 20.46
N VAL A 13 9.11 59.35 19.61
CA VAL A 13 10.01 58.89 18.52
C VAL A 13 9.31 58.76 17.16
N GLU A 14 8.01 59.05 17.07
CA GLU A 14 7.22 58.90 15.82
C GLU A 14 7.24 60.13 14.89
N SER A 15 7.92 61.22 15.25
CA SER A 15 7.75 62.51 14.54
C SER A 15 8.78 62.86 13.47
N GLU A 16 9.62 61.94 13.00
CA GLU A 16 10.62 62.25 11.95
C GLU A 16 10.41 61.55 10.60
N MET A 17 9.43 60.65 10.43
CA MET A 17 9.27 59.91 9.16
C MET A 17 7.88 59.99 8.50
N ASN A 18 6.93 60.74 9.07
CA ASN A 18 5.59 60.91 8.47
C ASN A 18 5.47 62.24 7.73
N ALA A 19 6.21 62.39 6.63
CA ALA A 19 5.87 63.34 5.56
C ALA A 19 6.73 63.09 4.32
N LEU A 20 6.38 62.11 3.49
CA LEU A 20 6.62 62.17 2.04
C LEU A 20 5.61 61.22 1.38
N GLN A 21 4.72 61.77 0.54
CA GLN A 21 4.12 60.97 -0.54
C GLN A 21 5.24 60.74 -1.55
N ILE A 22 5.88 59.58 -1.49
CA ILE A 22 7.05 59.26 -2.29
C ILE A 22 6.58 58.69 -3.63
N ASN A 23 6.95 59.35 -4.72
CA ASN A 23 6.77 58.80 -6.06
C ASN A 23 7.97 57.86 -6.33
N PRO A 24 7.78 56.54 -6.54
CA PRO A 24 8.89 55.58 -6.55
C PRO A 24 9.98 55.86 -7.59
N GLY A 25 9.62 56.47 -8.72
CA GLY A 25 10.56 56.89 -9.77
C GLY A 25 11.37 58.15 -9.46
N LYS A 26 11.29 58.71 -8.23
CA LYS A 26 12.00 59.92 -7.79
C LYS A 26 12.84 59.73 -6.52
N ILE A 27 12.95 58.51 -5.98
CA ILE A 27 13.81 58.26 -4.81
C ILE A 27 15.27 58.36 -5.24
N LEU A 28 15.97 59.39 -4.75
CA LEU A 28 17.41 59.52 -4.93
C LEU A 28 18.11 58.68 -3.85
N ILE A 29 18.69 57.54 -4.26
CA ILE A 29 19.45 56.67 -3.36
C ILE A 29 20.86 57.25 -3.14
N ASP A 30 21.00 58.24 -2.27
CA ASP A 30 22.30 58.79 -1.84
C ASP A 30 22.81 58.14 -0.53
N ASP A 31 24.02 58.51 -0.08
CA ASP A 31 24.64 57.90 1.10
C ASP A 31 23.87 58.19 2.40
N THR A 32 23.16 59.32 2.46
CA THR A 32 22.30 59.70 3.58
C THR A 32 21.09 58.78 3.63
N PHE A 33 20.42 58.59 2.48
CA PHE A 33 19.27 57.70 2.33
C PHE A 33 19.62 56.26 2.69
N VAL A 34 20.75 55.73 2.19
CA VAL A 34 21.20 54.36 2.49
C VAL A 34 21.43 54.18 3.99
N ARG A 35 22.12 55.12 4.63
CA ARG A 35 22.40 55.07 6.07
C ARG A 35 21.12 55.11 6.90
N ASP A 36 20.22 56.04 6.60
CA ASP A 36 19.02 56.27 7.39
C ASP A 36 18.00 55.12 7.19
N THR A 37 17.89 54.60 5.96
CA THR A 37 17.07 53.42 5.65
C THR A 37 17.65 52.16 6.30
N SER A 38 18.96 51.96 6.24
CA SER A 38 19.62 50.83 6.93
C SER A 38 19.34 50.86 8.44
N ARG A 39 19.42 52.04 9.07
CA ARG A 39 19.08 52.20 10.49
C ARG A 39 17.61 51.88 10.76
N ALA A 40 16.69 52.31 9.89
CA ALA A 40 15.27 52.02 10.02
C ALA A 40 14.98 50.51 9.90
N VAL A 41 15.56 49.83 8.91
CA VAL A 41 15.44 48.37 8.76
C VAL A 41 16.00 47.64 9.97
N SER A 42 17.21 47.99 10.42
CA SER A 42 17.83 47.32 11.57
C SER A 42 17.02 47.50 12.85
N THR A 43 16.56 48.73 13.14
CA THR A 43 15.74 49.04 14.33
C THR A 43 14.38 48.35 14.28
N TYR A 44 13.83 48.17 13.08
CA TYR A 44 12.54 47.54 12.88
C TYR A 44 12.61 46.01 12.94
N TRP A 45 13.54 45.40 12.22
CA TRP A 45 13.54 43.96 11.98
C TRP A 45 14.33 43.17 13.03
N PHE A 46 15.40 43.75 13.57
CA PHE A 46 16.26 43.08 14.55
C PHE A 46 15.96 43.56 15.97
N PRO A 47 16.05 42.68 16.98
CA PRO A 47 15.81 43.06 18.37
C PRO A 47 16.91 43.99 18.90
N ASN A 48 16.50 45.08 19.57
CA ASN A 48 17.40 45.94 20.33
C ASN A 48 17.68 45.35 21.72
N ARG A 49 18.66 45.90 22.47
CA ARG A 49 19.03 45.47 23.85
C ARG A 49 17.86 45.37 24.85
N ALA A 50 16.69 45.94 24.57
CA ALA A 50 15.49 45.90 25.40
C ALA A 50 14.43 44.86 24.95
N GLN A 51 14.62 44.14 23.85
CA GLN A 51 13.69 43.14 23.31
C GLN A 51 14.36 41.75 23.28
N THR A 52 13.67 40.72 23.77
CA THR A 52 14.19 39.35 23.70
C THR A 52 14.09 38.81 22.28
N LEU A 53 15.09 38.02 21.87
CA LEU A 53 15.13 37.33 20.57
C LEU A 53 13.85 36.50 20.33
N GLU A 54 13.30 35.90 21.38
CA GLU A 54 12.06 35.11 21.34
C GLU A 54 10.82 35.94 21.02
N ALA A 55 10.77 37.21 21.46
CA ALA A 55 9.67 38.12 21.15
C ALA A 55 9.69 38.55 19.67
N ALA A 56 10.88 38.81 19.10
CA ALA A 56 11.03 39.08 17.67
C ALA A 56 10.68 37.84 16.83
N TYR A 57 11.08 36.65 17.30
CA TYR A 57 10.80 35.37 16.65
C TYR A 57 9.30 35.11 16.49
N LYS A 58 8.51 35.21 17.57
CA LYS A 58 7.06 34.92 17.58
C LYS A 58 6.21 36.02 16.94
N LYS A 59 6.64 37.29 16.96
CA LYS A 59 5.83 38.41 16.49
C LYS A 59 6.15 38.91 15.08
N LYS A 60 7.39 38.77 14.60
CA LYS A 60 7.84 39.37 13.34
C LYS A 60 8.35 38.34 12.34
N TRP A 61 9.25 37.45 12.77
CA TRP A 61 9.90 36.52 11.85
C TRP A 61 9.05 35.27 11.53
N PHE A 62 8.20 34.85 12.48
CA PHE A 62 7.32 33.66 12.35
C PHE A 62 5.96 33.91 13.04
N ALA A 63 5.26 34.94 12.57
CA ALA A 63 3.94 35.34 13.08
C ALA A 63 2.82 34.32 12.72
N THR A 64 1.81 34.18 13.58
CA THR A 64 0.56 33.43 13.31
C THR A 64 -0.45 34.29 12.55
N ASP A 65 -1.44 33.69 11.88
CA ASP A 65 -2.34 34.34 10.90
C ASP A 65 -2.83 35.76 11.26
N ASP A 66 -3.28 35.99 12.50
CA ASP A 66 -3.76 37.33 12.95
C ASP A 66 -2.64 38.39 13.03
N THR A 67 -1.42 37.99 13.40
CA THR A 67 -0.26 38.89 13.53
C THR A 67 0.46 39.13 12.20
N VAL A 68 0.34 38.20 11.26
CA VAL A 68 0.96 38.31 9.91
C VAL A 68 0.38 39.51 9.16
N THR A 69 -0.94 39.69 9.21
CA THR A 69 -1.64 40.79 8.53
C THR A 69 -1.17 42.16 9.02
N ILE A 70 -0.87 42.30 10.31
CA ILE A 70 -0.38 43.54 10.92
C ILE A 70 1.05 43.84 10.45
N VAL A 71 1.92 42.83 10.43
CA VAL A 71 3.31 42.98 9.97
C VAL A 71 3.36 43.31 8.48
N ASP A 72 2.49 42.69 7.68
CA ASP A 72 2.39 42.96 6.24
C ASP A 72 2.02 44.40 5.94
N GLU A 73 1.04 44.94 6.66
CA GLU A 73 0.60 46.33 6.48
C GLU A 73 1.67 47.33 6.91
N ASP A 74 2.36 47.07 8.03
CA ASP A 74 3.41 47.93 8.54
C ASP A 74 4.65 47.92 7.63
N ILE A 75 5.05 46.76 7.10
CA ILE A 75 6.14 46.68 6.11
C ILE A 75 5.75 47.35 4.80
N ARG A 76 4.51 47.14 4.32
CA ARG A 76 4.02 47.75 3.08
C ARG A 76 3.99 49.27 3.18
N THR A 77 3.54 49.82 4.29
CA THR A 77 3.46 51.27 4.50
C THR A 77 4.84 51.91 4.59
N ARG A 78 5.81 51.25 5.24
CA ARG A 78 7.13 51.84 5.50
C ARG A 78 8.17 51.61 4.39
N PHE A 79 8.10 50.48 3.68
CA PHE A 79 9.22 50.01 2.85
C PHE A 79 8.85 49.67 1.41
N ALA A 80 7.57 49.66 1.00
CA ALA A 80 7.19 49.26 -0.36
C ALA A 80 7.80 50.16 -1.44
N ASP A 81 7.77 51.49 -1.26
CA ASP A 81 8.34 52.44 -2.23
C ASP A 81 9.87 52.29 -2.36
N ILE A 82 10.53 51.94 -1.25
CA ILE A 82 11.98 51.69 -1.22
C ILE A 82 12.33 50.44 -2.01
N ILE A 83 11.58 49.34 -1.79
CA ILE A 83 11.77 48.09 -2.54
C ILE A 83 11.55 48.33 -4.02
N HIS A 84 10.51 49.09 -4.40
CA HIS A 84 10.26 49.39 -5.80
C HIS A 84 11.37 50.23 -6.44
N ALA A 85 11.96 51.19 -5.71
CA ALA A 85 13.12 51.94 -6.19
C ALA A 85 14.39 51.07 -6.33
N LEU A 86 14.58 50.08 -5.44
CA LEU A 86 15.67 49.11 -5.56
C LEU A 86 15.47 48.19 -6.79
N GLU A 87 14.24 47.77 -7.06
CA GLU A 87 13.89 46.99 -8.25
C GLU A 87 14.17 47.76 -9.55
N LEU A 88 13.86 49.06 -9.59
CA LEU A 88 14.12 49.89 -10.78
C LEU A 88 15.62 50.12 -11.05
N ALA A 89 16.49 49.88 -10.05
CA ALA A 89 17.94 50.00 -10.21
C ALA A 89 18.56 48.81 -10.97
N VAL A 90 17.83 47.70 -11.13
CA VAL A 90 18.29 46.49 -11.81
C VAL A 90 17.31 46.14 -12.94
N ASP A 91 17.82 46.05 -14.17
CA ASP A 91 16.99 45.67 -15.33
C ASP A 91 16.68 44.15 -15.29
N GLY A 92 15.39 43.79 -15.40
CA GLY A 92 14.90 42.43 -15.16
C GLY A 92 15.37 41.38 -16.18
N ASP A 93 15.84 41.82 -17.34
CA ASP A 93 16.29 40.95 -18.44
C ASP A 93 17.80 40.64 -18.39
N ASP A 94 18.61 41.32 -17.56
CA ASP A 94 20.07 41.14 -17.49
C ASP A 94 20.60 41.16 -16.04
N MET A 95 20.51 39.99 -15.39
CA MET A 95 20.89 39.77 -13.99
C MET A 95 22.37 39.35 -13.82
N ASP A 96 23.28 39.98 -14.56
CA ASP A 96 24.72 39.76 -14.39
C ASP A 96 25.23 40.25 -13.02
N ARG A 97 26.14 39.47 -12.43
CA ARG A 97 26.70 39.75 -11.10
C ARG A 97 27.36 41.13 -11.03
N THR A 98 28.10 41.54 -12.06
CA THR A 98 28.81 42.82 -12.07
C THR A 98 27.83 43.99 -12.04
N ARG A 99 26.72 43.87 -12.79
CA ARG A 99 25.70 44.91 -12.89
C ARG A 99 24.93 45.06 -11.59
N VAL A 100 24.49 43.95 -11.00
CA VAL A 100 23.79 43.95 -9.70
C VAL A 100 24.63 44.63 -8.61
N LEU A 101 25.91 44.25 -8.50
CA LEU A 101 26.80 44.85 -7.51
C LEU A 101 27.06 46.34 -7.78
N SER A 102 27.16 46.75 -9.05
CA SER A 102 27.32 48.16 -9.42
C SER A 102 26.08 49.01 -9.13
N ALA A 103 24.87 48.47 -9.40
CA ALA A 103 23.60 49.15 -9.17
C ALA A 103 23.35 49.44 -7.68
N HIS A 104 23.84 48.56 -6.81
CA HIS A 104 23.71 48.70 -5.36
C HIS A 104 25.00 49.08 -4.64
N ALA A 105 26.04 49.55 -5.35
CA ALA A 105 27.37 49.79 -4.79
C ALA A 105 27.38 50.67 -3.51
N ARG A 106 26.45 51.63 -3.39
CA ARG A 106 26.29 52.49 -2.20
C ARG A 106 25.85 51.72 -0.95
N TRP A 107 25.01 50.70 -1.11
CA TRP A 107 24.58 49.82 -0.02
C TRP A 107 25.69 48.85 0.41
N LEU A 108 26.61 48.52 -0.50
CA LEU A 108 27.68 47.55 -0.29
C LEU A 108 28.93 48.14 0.38
N GLN A 109 28.83 49.32 1.01
CA GLN A 109 29.96 50.03 1.64
C GLN A 109 30.21 49.63 3.11
N ALA A 110 29.22 49.04 3.79
CA ALA A 110 29.35 48.59 5.18
C ALA A 110 28.56 47.31 5.46
N PRO A 111 28.90 46.53 6.51
CA PRO A 111 28.18 45.30 6.87
C PRO A 111 26.68 45.55 7.13
N ALA A 112 26.34 46.55 7.95
CA ALA A 112 24.97 46.84 8.36
C ALA A 112 24.09 47.32 7.19
N THR A 113 24.63 48.13 6.28
CA THR A 113 23.90 48.59 5.08
C THR A 113 23.67 47.44 4.11
N THR A 114 24.65 46.53 3.99
CA THR A 114 24.51 45.34 3.14
C THR A 114 23.46 44.38 3.71
N ALA A 115 23.47 44.15 5.03
CA ALA A 115 22.49 43.31 5.70
C ALA A 115 21.06 43.86 5.55
N ALA A 116 20.88 45.18 5.70
CA ALA A 116 19.59 45.83 5.49
C ALA A 116 19.09 45.68 4.05
N LEU A 117 19.97 45.80 3.05
CA LEU A 117 19.62 45.59 1.64
C LEU A 117 19.13 44.16 1.38
N VAL A 118 19.83 43.15 1.92
CA VAL A 118 19.41 41.75 1.77
C VAL A 118 18.04 41.51 2.42
N VAL A 119 17.77 42.07 3.60
CA VAL A 119 16.46 41.95 4.26
C VAL A 119 15.34 42.60 3.44
N LEU A 120 15.59 43.78 2.85
CA LEU A 120 14.61 44.47 1.99
C LEU A 120 14.23 43.61 0.77
N LEU A 121 15.24 43.03 0.11
CA LEU A 121 15.05 42.25 -1.11
C LEU A 121 14.52 40.84 -0.84
N ASP A 122 15.02 40.12 0.17
CA ASP A 122 14.65 38.72 0.43
C ASP A 122 13.44 38.57 1.36
N GLN A 123 13.35 39.36 2.43
CA GLN A 123 12.28 39.20 3.43
C GLN A 123 11.11 40.16 3.18
N PHE A 124 11.36 41.47 3.10
CA PHE A 124 10.27 42.45 3.05
C PHE A 124 9.51 42.42 1.73
N SER A 125 10.19 42.16 0.62
CA SER A 125 9.54 41.98 -0.69
C SER A 125 8.40 40.95 -0.62
N ARG A 126 8.58 39.85 0.13
CA ARG A 126 7.55 38.80 0.30
C ARG A 126 6.32 39.31 1.04
N HIS A 127 6.51 40.17 2.04
CA HIS A 127 5.42 40.81 2.78
C HIS A 127 4.68 41.84 1.91
N VAL A 128 5.41 42.58 1.08
CA VAL A 128 4.84 43.57 0.14
C VAL A 128 3.97 42.88 -0.92
N TYR A 129 4.45 41.79 -1.52
CA TYR A 129 3.79 41.11 -2.65
C TYR A 129 2.86 39.95 -2.27
N ARG A 130 2.67 39.60 -0.98
CA ARG A 130 2.00 38.36 -0.53
C ARG A 130 0.65 38.06 -1.21
N ASN A 131 -0.17 39.09 -1.48
CA ASN A 131 -1.53 38.95 -2.04
C ASN A 131 -1.67 39.57 -3.45
N ARG A 132 -0.58 39.62 -4.22
CA ARG A 132 -0.60 40.16 -5.59
C ARG A 132 -0.39 39.07 -6.64
N ASP A 133 -1.03 39.23 -7.80
CA ASP A 133 -0.93 38.28 -8.92
C ASP A 133 0.48 38.19 -9.52
N ASP A 134 1.29 39.26 -9.38
CA ASP A 134 2.67 39.35 -9.86
C ASP A 134 3.73 38.88 -8.83
N ARG A 135 3.30 38.32 -7.69
CA ARG A 135 4.15 37.98 -6.55
C ARG A 135 5.34 37.12 -6.94
N ASP A 136 5.10 35.97 -7.57
CA ASP A 136 6.16 34.98 -7.80
C ASP A 136 7.21 35.50 -8.77
N ALA A 137 6.81 36.30 -9.76
CA ALA A 137 7.73 36.96 -10.67
C ALA A 137 8.62 37.99 -9.95
N LYS A 138 8.01 38.87 -9.13
CA LYS A 138 8.72 39.92 -8.39
C LYS A 138 9.64 39.38 -7.30
N VAL A 139 9.13 38.45 -6.49
CA VAL A 139 9.93 37.80 -5.42
C VAL A 139 11.12 37.07 -6.03
N LYS A 140 10.95 36.36 -7.16
CA LYS A 140 12.04 35.63 -7.81
C LYS A 140 13.18 36.54 -8.29
N VAL A 141 12.86 37.73 -8.81
CA VAL A 141 13.89 38.72 -9.21
C VAL A 141 14.65 39.20 -7.97
N ASN A 142 13.95 39.66 -6.93
CA ASN A 142 14.56 40.15 -5.70
C ASN A 142 15.42 39.10 -4.99
N ASP A 143 14.94 37.87 -4.96
CA ASP A 143 15.63 36.68 -4.46
C ASP A 143 16.97 36.44 -5.19
N THR A 144 16.97 36.61 -6.51
CA THR A 144 18.17 36.47 -7.34
C THR A 144 19.18 37.59 -7.03
N VAL A 145 18.73 38.84 -6.92
CA VAL A 145 19.58 39.98 -6.51
C VAL A 145 20.19 39.74 -5.12
N ALA A 146 19.35 39.37 -4.14
CA ALA A 146 19.78 39.11 -2.77
C ALA A 146 20.80 37.96 -2.69
N THR A 147 20.61 36.91 -3.49
CA THR A 147 21.56 35.79 -3.58
C THR A 147 22.93 36.24 -4.11
N ILE A 148 22.96 37.06 -5.18
CA ILE A 148 24.21 37.60 -5.74
C ILE A 148 24.97 38.43 -4.70
N ILE A 149 24.26 39.27 -3.93
CA ILE A 149 24.86 40.09 -2.87
C ILE A 149 25.39 39.20 -1.73
N ALA A 150 24.64 38.18 -1.32
CA ALA A 150 25.07 37.22 -0.30
C ALA A 150 26.29 36.40 -0.74
N GLU A 151 26.40 36.05 -2.04
CA GLU A 151 27.60 35.43 -2.60
C GLU A 151 28.81 36.37 -2.53
N ASP A 152 28.65 37.65 -2.85
CA ASP A 152 29.73 38.63 -2.76
C ASP A 152 30.29 38.77 -1.34
N LEU A 153 29.41 38.72 -0.33
CA LEU A 153 29.84 38.68 1.06
C LEU A 153 30.66 37.43 1.41
N LEU A 154 30.27 36.25 0.90
CA LEU A 154 31.02 35.01 1.13
C LEU A 154 32.32 34.91 0.33
N ASP A 155 32.38 35.53 -0.85
CA ASP A 155 33.52 35.49 -1.77
C ASP A 155 34.58 36.52 -1.39
N ASN A 156 34.16 37.76 -1.14
CA ASN A 156 35.05 38.93 -1.14
C ASN A 156 35.07 39.71 0.18
N LYS A 157 34.11 39.49 1.09
CA LYS A 157 33.95 40.28 2.34
C LYS A 157 33.60 39.42 3.55
N ARG A 158 34.26 38.27 3.71
CA ARG A 158 33.91 37.26 4.72
C ARG A 158 34.07 37.79 6.15
N GLU A 159 35.00 38.71 6.37
CA GLU A 159 35.22 39.41 7.62
C GLU A 159 34.00 40.21 8.09
N TRP A 160 33.20 40.77 7.17
CA TRP A 160 31.99 41.52 7.50
C TRP A 160 30.91 40.63 8.13
N LEU A 161 30.86 39.33 7.76
CA LEU A 161 29.92 38.39 8.34
C LEU A 161 30.18 38.13 9.82
N VAL A 162 31.41 38.35 10.29
CA VAL A 162 31.78 38.20 11.70
C VAL A 162 31.39 39.43 12.52
N GLU A 163 31.40 40.62 11.89
CA GLU A 163 31.02 41.90 12.50
C GLU A 163 29.51 42.05 12.69
N LEU A 164 28.70 41.35 11.87
CA LEU A 164 27.26 41.32 12.01
C LEU A 164 26.81 40.63 13.30
N THR A 165 25.66 41.06 13.82
CA THR A 165 24.98 40.31 14.88
C THR A 165 24.51 38.94 14.35
N VAL A 166 24.30 37.99 15.26
CA VAL A 166 23.85 36.64 14.87
C VAL A 166 22.55 36.65 14.05
N PRO A 167 21.51 37.44 14.41
CA PRO A 167 20.33 37.57 13.56
C PRO A 167 20.65 38.15 12.18
N GLU A 168 21.42 39.23 12.10
CA GLU A 168 21.79 39.84 10.82
C GLU A 168 22.53 38.85 9.92
N GLN A 169 23.48 38.09 10.47
CA GLN A 169 24.22 37.07 9.75
C GLN A 169 23.29 35.96 9.21
N VAL A 170 22.34 35.50 10.03
CA VAL A 170 21.33 34.50 9.60
C VAL A 170 20.51 35.05 8.43
N PHE A 171 20.04 36.29 8.53
CA PHE A 171 19.19 36.88 7.50
C PHE A 171 19.93 37.20 6.20
N VAL A 172 21.21 37.57 6.28
CA VAL A 172 22.07 37.74 5.10
C VAL A 172 22.28 36.42 4.34
N LEU A 173 22.27 35.29 5.05
CA LEU A 173 22.47 33.96 4.46
C LEU A 173 21.16 33.25 4.08
N MET A 174 19.99 33.79 4.44
CA MET A 174 18.67 33.26 4.07
C MET A 174 18.45 33.10 2.55
N PRO A 175 18.92 34.01 1.67
CA PRO A 175 18.67 33.91 0.22
C PRO A 175 19.12 32.57 -0.38
N PHE A 176 20.19 31.96 0.13
CA PHE A 176 20.69 30.65 -0.34
C PHE A 176 19.67 29.51 -0.19
N ARG A 177 18.68 29.65 0.69
CA ARG A 177 17.60 28.66 0.84
C ARG A 177 16.39 28.95 -0.04
N HIS A 178 16.19 30.21 -0.44
CA HIS A 178 14.99 30.64 -1.14
C HIS A 178 15.13 30.58 -2.67
N THR A 179 16.36 30.71 -3.22
CA THR A 179 16.60 30.80 -4.67
C THR A 179 17.57 29.72 -5.17
N GLN A 180 17.33 29.19 -6.39
CA GLN A 180 18.25 28.32 -7.17
C GLN A 180 19.19 27.47 -6.31
N LYS A 181 18.57 26.64 -5.47
CA LYS A 181 19.20 25.81 -4.45
C LYS A 181 20.37 25.02 -5.08
N SER A 182 21.59 25.32 -4.66
CA SER A 182 22.82 24.76 -5.21
C SER A 182 23.69 24.19 -4.08
N CYS A 183 24.13 22.94 -4.23
CA CYS A 183 24.90 22.24 -3.20
C CYS A 183 26.17 23.00 -2.78
N PRO A 184 27.00 23.53 -3.69
CA PRO A 184 28.14 24.38 -3.33
C PRO A 184 27.78 25.61 -2.49
N ARG A 185 26.68 26.30 -2.81
CA ARG A 185 26.25 27.51 -2.10
C ARG A 185 25.83 27.18 -0.66
N LEU A 186 25.02 26.15 -0.49
CA LEU A 186 24.54 25.73 0.82
C LEU A 186 25.67 25.17 1.69
N LEU A 187 26.64 24.46 1.11
CA LEU A 187 27.81 23.97 1.85
C LEU A 187 28.64 25.14 2.40
N ARG A 188 28.92 26.17 1.59
CA ARG A 188 29.64 27.37 2.04
C ARG A 188 28.88 28.16 3.12
N CYS A 189 27.56 28.19 3.01
CA CYS A 189 26.69 28.76 4.04
C CYS A 189 26.80 27.96 5.36
N LEU A 190 26.72 26.62 5.29
CA LEU A 190 26.88 25.74 6.44
C LEU A 190 28.26 25.87 7.09
N ASP A 191 29.35 25.88 6.32
CA ASP A 191 30.70 26.06 6.86
C ASP A 191 30.84 27.36 7.65
N THR A 192 30.19 28.43 7.18
CA THR A 192 30.21 29.75 7.82
C THR A 192 29.39 29.77 9.11
N ILE A 193 28.24 29.09 9.13
CA ILE A 193 27.40 28.97 10.32
C ILE A 193 28.03 28.04 11.36
N ASP A 194 28.62 26.92 10.94
CA ASP A 194 29.26 25.94 11.82
C ASP A 194 30.43 26.58 12.58
N ALA A 195 31.22 27.41 11.89
CA ALA A 195 32.27 28.21 12.52
C ALA A 195 31.70 29.18 13.57
N ARG A 196 30.54 29.80 13.34
CA ARG A 196 29.91 30.73 14.30
C ARG A 196 29.27 30.00 15.49
N VAL A 197 28.61 28.87 15.25
CA VAL A 197 28.03 28.01 16.31
C VAL A 197 29.07 27.59 17.33
N ALA A 198 30.31 27.33 16.88
CA ALA A 198 31.41 26.96 17.77
C ALA A 198 31.87 28.10 18.71
N MET A 199 31.59 29.37 18.37
CA MET A 199 32.07 30.55 19.09
C MET A 199 30.97 31.29 19.88
N GLU A 200 29.69 30.97 19.65
CA GLU A 200 28.54 31.74 20.15
C GLU A 200 27.73 30.94 21.19
N SER A 201 27.57 31.48 22.40
CA SER A 201 26.79 30.85 23.47
C SER A 201 25.38 31.42 23.65
N GLU A 202 25.17 32.72 23.41
CA GLU A 202 23.92 33.41 23.74
C GLU A 202 22.80 33.14 22.72
N ASN A 203 23.15 33.16 21.42
CA ASN A 203 22.18 32.98 20.33
C ASN A 203 22.26 31.60 19.66
N LYS A 204 22.86 30.61 20.34
CA LYS A 204 23.17 29.29 19.80
C LYS A 204 21.95 28.58 19.22
N ALA A 205 20.79 28.65 19.88
CA ALA A 205 19.56 28.02 19.42
C ALA A 205 19.06 28.53 18.06
N LEU A 206 19.23 29.83 17.77
CA LEU A 206 18.85 30.40 16.47
C LEU A 206 19.79 29.90 15.36
N LEU A 207 21.10 29.87 15.64
CA LEU A 207 22.10 29.35 14.70
C LEU A 207 21.91 27.86 14.44
N GLU A 208 21.66 27.04 15.47
CA GLU A 208 21.40 25.61 15.33
C GLU A 208 20.13 25.34 14.54
N ARG A 209 19.07 26.14 14.74
CA ARG A 209 17.83 26.03 13.95
C ARG A 209 18.04 26.40 12.49
N PHE A 210 18.75 27.50 12.23
CA PHE A 210 19.11 27.91 10.87
C PHE A 210 19.96 26.83 10.20
N ARG A 211 21.03 26.37 10.87
CA ARG A 211 21.91 25.27 10.45
C ARG A 211 21.11 24.01 10.10
N LYS A 212 20.23 23.55 10.99
CA LYS A 212 19.38 22.36 10.78
C LYS A 212 18.52 22.50 9.52
N THR A 213 17.92 23.67 9.32
CA THR A 213 17.04 23.92 8.16
C THR A 213 17.84 24.00 6.85
N THR A 214 19.02 24.62 6.88
CA THR A 214 19.94 24.72 5.74
C THR A 214 20.54 23.36 5.39
N LEU A 215 20.90 22.56 6.39
CA LEU A 215 21.42 21.19 6.22
C LEU A 215 20.38 20.28 5.58
N ARG A 216 19.12 20.35 6.04
CA ARG A 216 18.00 19.64 5.42
C ARG A 216 17.83 20.02 3.95
N CYS A 217 17.85 21.33 3.64
CA CYS A 217 17.79 21.81 2.26
C CYS A 217 18.95 21.28 1.39
N TYR A 218 20.17 21.19 1.96
CA TYR A 218 21.33 20.61 1.28
C TYR A 218 21.17 19.10 1.04
N GLN A 219 20.71 18.35 2.04
CA GLN A 219 20.46 16.91 1.94
C GLN A 219 19.34 16.58 0.94
N ASP A 220 18.29 17.39 0.89
CA ASP A 220 17.20 17.25 -0.09
C ASP A 220 17.72 17.39 -1.53
N LEU A 221 18.69 18.29 -1.78
CA LEU A 221 19.30 18.48 -3.11
C LEU A 221 20.31 17.41 -3.50
N GLN A 222 21.06 16.86 -2.53
CA GLN A 222 22.01 15.78 -2.80
C GLN A 222 21.34 14.44 -3.08
N GLY A 223 20.01 14.36 -2.90
CA GLY A 223 19.29 13.11 -2.82
C GLY A 223 19.58 12.46 -1.47
N LYS A 224 18.54 12.31 -0.65
CA LYS A 224 18.59 11.82 0.75
C LYS A 224 19.67 10.75 0.97
N GLN A 225 20.81 11.15 1.54
CA GLN A 225 21.71 10.28 2.28
C GLN A 225 21.80 10.83 3.70
N HIS A 226 21.14 10.13 4.61
CA HIS A 226 21.22 10.37 6.05
C HIS A 226 22.65 10.10 6.53
N LYS A 227 23.21 10.98 7.36
CA LYS A 227 24.50 10.75 8.03
C LYS A 227 24.25 10.44 9.50
N ALA A 228 25.11 9.63 10.11
CA ALA A 228 25.02 9.32 11.54
C ALA A 228 24.96 10.61 12.39
N GLY A 229 23.92 10.74 13.21
CA GLY A 229 23.65 11.91 14.07
C GLY A 229 22.50 12.82 13.60
N ASP A 230 21.87 12.54 12.47
CA ASP A 230 20.63 13.22 12.05
C ASP A 230 19.43 12.69 12.86
N ASN A 231 18.43 13.54 13.15
CA ASN A 231 17.24 13.12 13.89
C ASN A 231 16.35 12.24 13.00
N ILE A 232 16.14 10.97 13.38
CA ILE A 232 15.28 10.01 12.67
C ILE A 232 13.79 10.38 12.77
N LEU A 233 13.41 11.15 13.79
CA LEU A 233 12.04 11.60 14.03
C LEU A 233 11.72 12.90 13.30
N GLU A 234 10.55 12.95 12.67
CA GLU A 234 9.97 14.21 12.21
C GLU A 234 9.34 14.99 13.37
N ARG A 235 8.75 14.27 14.32
CA ARG A 235 8.19 14.83 15.55
C ARG A 235 8.55 13.97 16.75
N GLU A 236 8.98 14.64 17.81
CA GLU A 236 9.34 14.01 19.08
C GLU A 236 8.10 13.72 19.93
N GLU A 237 8.25 12.71 20.79
CA GLU A 237 7.24 12.32 21.78
C GLU A 237 7.09 13.41 22.85
N PHE A 238 5.86 13.68 23.28
CA PHE A 238 5.60 14.51 24.45
C PHE A 238 4.40 13.97 25.23
N THR A 239 4.35 14.24 26.54
CA THR A 239 3.21 13.83 27.36
C THR A 239 2.11 14.90 27.31
N PRO A 240 0.90 14.59 26.80
CA PRO A 240 -0.22 15.53 26.81
C PRO A 240 -0.72 15.79 28.23
N THR A 241 -1.40 16.92 28.44
CA THR A 241 -2.03 17.21 29.74
C THR A 241 -3.20 16.26 29.98
N GLU A 242 -3.52 16.02 31.26
CA GLU A 242 -4.59 15.08 31.68
C GLU A 242 -5.96 15.43 31.05
N GLY A 243 -6.26 16.73 30.93
CA GLY A 243 -7.48 17.21 30.26
C GLY A 243 -7.54 16.86 28.77
N VAL A 244 -6.39 16.87 28.07
CA VAL A 244 -6.31 16.44 26.66
C VAL A 244 -6.49 14.93 26.56
N MET A 245 -5.85 14.16 27.44
CA MET A 245 -5.98 12.70 27.47
C MET A 245 -7.43 12.25 27.69
N THR A 246 -8.17 12.93 28.56
CA THR A 246 -9.59 12.65 28.81
C THR A 246 -10.47 12.89 27.57
N ALA A 247 -10.06 13.82 26.70
CA ALA A 247 -10.77 14.11 25.46
C ALA A 247 -10.49 13.08 24.34
N MET A 248 -9.53 12.16 24.49
CA MET A 248 -9.15 11.20 23.45
C MET A 248 -10.31 10.34 22.97
N ALA A 249 -11.08 9.77 23.89
CA ALA A 249 -12.24 8.93 23.57
C ALA A 249 -13.35 9.70 22.83
N SER A 250 -13.33 11.04 22.88
CA SER A 250 -14.31 11.87 22.18
C SER A 250 -13.92 12.15 20.71
N HIS A 251 -12.65 11.96 20.35
CA HIS A 251 -12.10 12.25 19.03
C HIS A 251 -12.74 11.36 17.95
N THR A 252 -13.00 11.92 16.77
CA THR A 252 -13.65 11.23 15.64
C THR A 252 -12.87 9.99 15.21
N LEU A 253 -11.56 10.13 14.95
CA LEU A 253 -10.67 9.02 14.61
C LEU A 253 -10.71 7.87 15.65
N TYR A 254 -10.67 8.20 16.94
CA TYR A 254 -10.74 7.21 18.02
C TYR A 254 -12.06 6.44 17.97
N LYS A 255 -13.20 7.14 17.85
CA LYS A 255 -14.53 6.54 17.78
C LYS A 255 -14.72 5.66 16.54
N THR A 256 -14.18 6.06 15.39
CA THR A 256 -14.26 5.23 14.18
C THR A 256 -13.52 3.92 14.36
N ILE A 257 -12.30 3.95 14.92
CA ILE A 257 -11.52 2.74 15.19
C ILE A 257 -12.23 1.90 16.25
N GLU A 258 -12.76 2.52 17.31
CA GLU A 258 -13.51 1.82 18.36
C GLU A 258 -14.73 1.08 17.80
N ALA A 259 -15.54 1.76 16.98
CA ALA A 259 -16.70 1.14 16.34
C ALA A 259 -16.30 -0.01 15.42
N PHE A 260 -15.29 0.22 14.57
CA PHE A 260 -14.77 -0.80 13.65
C PHE A 260 -14.30 -2.06 14.39
N MET A 261 -13.60 -1.88 15.52
CA MET A 261 -13.08 -2.98 16.32
C MET A 261 -14.18 -3.70 17.10
N ARG A 262 -15.11 -2.95 17.71
CA ARG A 262 -16.23 -3.54 18.47
C ARG A 262 -17.06 -4.49 17.61
N ASP A 263 -17.32 -4.11 16.36
CA ASP A 263 -18.17 -4.89 15.46
C ASP A 263 -17.49 -6.19 15.00
N ARG A 264 -16.16 -6.31 15.12
CA ARG A 264 -15.37 -7.45 14.62
C ARG A 264 -14.71 -8.29 15.70
N MET A 265 -14.47 -7.73 16.88
CA MET A 265 -13.80 -8.40 17.98
C MET A 265 -14.79 -9.13 18.91
N SER A 266 -16.10 -9.03 18.70
CA SER A 266 -17.11 -9.68 19.54
C SER A 266 -16.94 -11.20 19.66
N GLU A 267 -16.32 -11.83 18.67
CA GLU A 267 -16.09 -13.27 18.58
C GLU A 267 -14.63 -13.67 18.88
N PHE A 268 -13.74 -12.70 19.11
CA PHE A 268 -12.30 -12.94 19.32
C PHE A 268 -11.83 -12.41 20.67
N GLY A 269 -10.73 -12.97 21.19
CA GLY A 269 -10.07 -12.42 22.39
C GLY A 269 -9.46 -11.03 22.14
N ASN A 270 -8.89 -10.40 23.16
CA ASN A 270 -8.40 -9.01 23.07
C ASN A 270 -7.07 -8.82 22.30
N SER A 271 -6.50 -9.89 21.73
CA SER A 271 -5.20 -9.85 21.05
C SER A 271 -5.35 -9.36 19.61
N ILE A 272 -4.57 -8.34 19.22
CA ILE A 272 -4.60 -7.79 17.87
C ILE A 272 -3.18 -7.46 17.37
N ALA A 273 -2.93 -7.61 16.06
CA ALA A 273 -1.65 -7.21 15.48
C ALA A 273 -1.74 -5.90 14.70
N VAL A 274 -0.71 -5.08 14.77
CA VAL A 274 -0.56 -3.85 13.97
C VAL A 274 0.75 -3.92 13.19
N SER A 275 0.69 -3.71 11.88
CA SER A 275 1.89 -3.51 11.06
C SER A 275 2.50 -2.14 11.36
N LEU A 276 3.55 -2.10 12.17
CA LEU A 276 4.16 -0.86 12.65
C LEU A 276 5.37 -0.49 11.79
N SER A 277 5.23 0.52 10.92
CA SER A 277 6.33 1.00 10.07
C SER A 277 7.11 2.17 10.69
N GLY A 278 6.59 2.76 11.76
CA GLY A 278 7.13 3.98 12.38
C GLY A 278 6.68 5.29 11.70
N GLY A 279 5.91 5.18 10.60
CA GLY A 279 5.19 6.31 10.04
C GLY A 279 3.98 6.69 10.89
N VAL A 280 3.54 7.95 10.77
CA VAL A 280 2.48 8.55 11.62
C VAL A 280 1.21 7.70 11.68
N ASP A 281 0.77 7.11 10.56
CA ASP A 281 -0.48 6.35 10.54
C ASP A 281 -0.41 5.09 11.40
N SER A 282 0.69 4.34 11.27
CA SER A 282 0.87 3.11 12.04
C SER A 282 1.06 3.38 13.54
N MET A 283 1.76 4.47 13.88
CA MET A 283 2.00 4.88 15.27
C MET A 283 0.69 5.33 15.94
N VAL A 284 -0.11 6.16 15.25
CA VAL A 284 -1.43 6.60 15.73
C VAL A 284 -2.36 5.41 15.93
N LEU A 285 -2.41 4.49 14.95
CA LEU A 285 -3.28 3.31 15.04
C LEU A 285 -2.93 2.43 16.23
N ALA A 286 -1.64 2.11 16.42
CA ALA A 286 -1.18 1.30 17.55
C ALA A 286 -1.51 1.97 18.89
N TYR A 287 -1.28 3.29 18.99
CA TYR A 287 -1.54 4.05 20.21
C TYR A 287 -3.03 4.07 20.58
N ILE A 288 -3.93 4.32 19.61
CA ILE A 288 -5.38 4.29 19.84
C ILE A 288 -5.84 2.91 20.32
N LEU A 289 -5.41 1.84 19.64
CA LEU A 289 -5.79 0.46 20.01
C LEU A 289 -5.32 0.10 21.42
N LYS A 290 -4.12 0.56 21.81
CA LYS A 290 -3.62 0.34 23.17
C LYS A 290 -4.50 1.07 24.21
N HIS A 291 -4.90 2.30 23.93
CA HIS A 291 -5.79 3.08 24.83
C HIS A 291 -7.23 2.55 24.86
N GLN A 292 -7.66 1.82 23.84
CA GLN A 292 -8.92 1.06 23.84
C GLN A 292 -8.86 -0.23 24.67
N GLY A 293 -7.68 -0.61 25.17
CA GLY A 293 -7.50 -1.76 26.05
C GLY A 293 -7.18 -3.08 25.33
N TYR A 294 -6.82 -3.06 24.04
CA TYR A 294 -6.40 -4.25 23.32
C TYR A 294 -4.96 -4.67 23.68
N ASP A 295 -4.70 -5.98 23.60
CA ASP A 295 -3.36 -6.55 23.69
C ASP A 295 -2.67 -6.46 22.33
N VAL A 296 -2.05 -5.31 22.07
CA VAL A 296 -1.45 -4.99 20.77
C VAL A 296 -0.09 -5.70 20.59
N VAL A 297 0.03 -6.42 19.48
CA VAL A 297 1.28 -6.99 18.95
C VAL A 297 1.73 -6.15 17.76
N THR A 298 2.79 -5.37 17.91
CA THR A 298 3.37 -4.55 16.85
C THR A 298 4.34 -5.39 16.01
N LEU A 299 4.08 -5.47 14.71
CA LEU A 299 4.87 -6.22 13.73
C LEU A 299 5.68 -5.24 12.88
N HIS A 300 7.00 -5.25 13.03
CA HIS A 300 7.92 -4.40 12.27
C HIS A 300 8.76 -5.23 11.29
N ILE A 301 8.97 -4.70 10.08
CA ILE A 301 9.84 -5.34 9.07
C ILE A 301 10.95 -4.37 8.70
N ASP A 302 12.16 -4.71 9.14
CA ASP A 302 13.38 -3.96 8.81
C ASP A 302 13.98 -4.51 7.51
N TYR A 303 13.80 -3.78 6.41
CA TYR A 303 14.35 -4.14 5.10
C TYR A 303 15.82 -3.73 4.91
N LYS A 304 16.45 -3.07 5.89
CA LYS A 304 17.85 -2.60 5.81
C LYS A 304 18.23 -1.86 4.51
N ASN A 305 17.24 -1.19 3.91
CA ASN A 305 17.45 -0.46 2.65
C ASN A 305 18.22 0.84 2.88
N ARG A 306 18.20 1.36 4.11
CA ARG A 306 18.81 2.63 4.50
C ARG A 306 19.60 2.44 5.80
N PRO A 307 20.70 3.17 6.03
CA PRO A 307 21.47 3.08 7.26
C PRO A 307 20.63 3.30 8.53
N GLU A 308 19.66 4.22 8.47
CA GLU A 308 18.76 4.56 9.57
C GLU A 308 17.69 3.50 9.87
N SER A 309 17.49 2.52 8.98
CA SER A 309 16.43 1.50 9.11
C SER A 309 16.56 0.69 10.41
N THR A 310 17.79 0.46 10.85
CA THR A 310 18.06 -0.25 12.12
C THR A 310 17.77 0.64 13.32
N GLU A 311 18.16 1.92 13.29
CA GLU A 311 17.85 2.87 14.37
C GLU A 311 16.33 3.12 14.48
N GLU A 312 15.63 3.20 13.34
CA GLU A 312 14.17 3.27 13.28
C GLU A 312 13.53 2.03 13.93
N ALA A 313 14.03 0.83 13.62
CA ALA A 313 13.55 -0.43 14.18
C ALA A 313 13.77 -0.51 15.70
N ASP A 314 14.93 -0.06 16.18
CA ASP A 314 15.26 -0.05 17.61
C ASP A 314 14.39 0.98 18.37
N PHE A 315 14.10 2.12 17.76
CA PHE A 315 13.21 3.12 18.34
C PHE A 315 11.76 2.60 18.47
N VAL A 316 11.21 1.96 17.43
CA VAL A 316 9.84 1.43 17.51
C VAL A 316 9.72 0.26 18.48
N ASP A 317 10.79 -0.52 18.68
CA ASP A 317 10.86 -1.57 19.71
C ASP A 317 10.71 -0.94 21.11
N ASP A 318 11.60 0.01 21.45
CA ASP A 318 11.56 0.73 22.72
C ASP A 318 10.21 1.43 22.94
N TRP A 319 9.71 2.15 21.94
CA TRP A 319 8.41 2.82 22.02
C TRP A 319 7.26 1.84 22.28
N SER A 320 7.25 0.68 21.62
CA SER A 320 6.21 -0.33 21.80
C SER A 320 6.23 -0.90 23.22
N LEU A 321 7.43 -1.23 23.70
CA LEU A 321 7.62 -1.77 25.05
C LEU A 321 7.22 -0.76 26.13
N ARG A 322 7.60 0.52 25.99
CA ARG A 322 7.22 1.59 26.94
C ARG A 322 5.72 1.80 27.06
N HIS A 323 4.98 1.56 25.97
CA HIS A 323 3.52 1.65 25.94
C HIS A 323 2.83 0.33 26.31
N GLY A 324 3.57 -0.69 26.74
CA GLY A 324 3.03 -1.98 27.16
C GLY A 324 2.44 -2.80 26.00
N MET A 325 3.02 -2.67 24.81
CA MET A 325 2.71 -3.48 23.63
C MET A 325 3.78 -4.55 23.43
N LYS A 326 3.43 -5.66 22.77
CA LYS A 326 4.39 -6.70 22.39
C LYS A 326 5.02 -6.33 21.05
N PHE A 327 6.33 -6.53 20.89
CA PHE A 327 7.04 -6.21 19.65
C PHE A 327 7.61 -7.46 18.98
N GLU A 328 7.41 -7.59 17.67
CA GLU A 328 8.03 -8.61 16.83
C GLU A 328 8.73 -7.93 15.65
N ARG A 329 9.97 -8.33 15.39
CA ARG A 329 10.80 -7.80 14.31
C ARG A 329 11.18 -8.89 13.31
N CYS A 330 10.91 -8.64 12.04
CA CYS A 330 11.49 -9.39 10.94
C CYS A 330 12.59 -8.57 10.29
N THR A 331 13.83 -9.06 10.33
CA THR A 331 14.96 -8.41 9.66
C THR A 331 15.22 -9.10 8.33
N VAL A 332 15.30 -8.32 7.25
CA VAL A 332 15.44 -8.83 5.89
C VAL A 332 16.83 -8.55 5.35
N ASP A 333 17.63 -9.60 5.23
CA ASP A 333 18.99 -9.52 4.66
C ASP A 333 19.09 -10.07 3.22
N GLN A 334 18.10 -10.86 2.79
CA GLN A 334 18.14 -11.59 1.51
C GLN A 334 17.80 -10.76 0.25
N ILE A 335 17.16 -9.59 0.41
CA ILE A 335 16.79 -8.72 -0.70
C ILE A 335 17.16 -7.27 -0.39
N ARG A 336 17.65 -6.54 -1.38
CA ARG A 336 18.05 -5.13 -1.21
C ARG A 336 17.67 -4.31 -2.42
N ARG A 337 17.04 -3.14 -2.19
CA ARG A 337 16.68 -2.21 -3.26
C ARG A 337 17.91 -1.77 -4.05
N GLY A 338 17.79 -1.72 -5.37
CA GLY A 338 18.88 -1.35 -6.28
C GLY A 338 19.88 -2.47 -6.59
N VAL A 339 19.86 -3.58 -5.85
CA VAL A 339 20.67 -4.78 -6.13
C VAL A 339 19.79 -5.88 -6.72
N THR A 340 18.67 -6.18 -6.06
CA THR A 340 17.71 -7.17 -6.53
C THR A 340 16.86 -6.58 -7.68
N PRO A 341 16.62 -7.31 -8.78
CA PRO A 341 15.70 -6.90 -9.83
C PRO A 341 14.34 -6.50 -9.24
N ARG A 342 13.75 -5.41 -9.75
CA ARG A 342 12.55 -4.80 -9.15
C ARG A 342 11.38 -5.78 -9.00
N GLU A 343 11.07 -6.54 -10.05
CA GLU A 343 9.96 -7.51 -10.02
C GLU A 343 10.18 -8.58 -8.95
N GLN A 344 11.41 -9.08 -8.83
CA GLN A 344 11.78 -10.05 -7.79
C GLN A 344 11.70 -9.42 -6.40
N TYR A 345 12.18 -8.19 -6.22
CA TYR A 345 12.08 -7.49 -4.94
C TYR A 345 10.61 -7.33 -4.50
N GLU A 346 9.71 -6.96 -5.41
CA GLU A 346 8.28 -6.79 -5.10
C GLU A 346 7.63 -8.13 -4.70
N ILE A 347 7.92 -9.22 -5.41
CA ILE A 347 7.42 -10.57 -5.10
C ILE A 347 7.96 -11.06 -3.74
N GLU A 348 9.27 -10.99 -3.54
CA GLU A 348 9.92 -11.50 -2.32
C GLU A 348 9.55 -10.65 -1.08
N SER A 349 9.53 -9.32 -1.19
CA SER A 349 9.11 -8.46 -0.08
C SER A 349 7.67 -8.71 0.33
N ARG A 350 6.78 -9.00 -0.63
CA ARG A 350 5.40 -9.39 -0.36
C ARG A 350 5.35 -10.74 0.36
N ARG A 351 6.08 -11.74 -0.13
CA ARG A 351 6.14 -13.08 0.47
C ARG A 351 6.67 -13.04 1.91
N ILE A 352 7.75 -12.30 2.15
CA ILE A 352 8.34 -12.13 3.48
C ILE A 352 7.34 -11.47 4.43
N ARG A 353 6.69 -10.38 4.00
CA ARG A 353 5.72 -9.65 4.83
C ARG A 353 4.57 -10.52 5.29
N TYR A 354 3.88 -11.19 4.36
CA TYR A 354 2.74 -12.02 4.72
C TYR A 354 3.15 -13.33 5.38
N GLY A 355 4.34 -13.87 5.07
CA GLY A 355 4.93 -14.98 5.81
C GLY A 355 5.16 -14.64 7.28
N PHE A 356 5.76 -13.48 7.55
CA PHE A 356 5.97 -12.98 8.90
C PHE A 356 4.65 -12.75 9.65
N TYR A 357 3.63 -12.21 8.98
CA TYR A 357 2.31 -12.04 9.60
C TYR A 357 1.66 -13.37 9.99
N LYS A 358 1.80 -14.42 9.18
CA LYS A 358 1.31 -15.77 9.51
C LYS A 358 2.05 -16.36 10.71
N GLU A 359 3.37 -16.24 10.73
CA GLU A 359 4.21 -16.73 11.84
C GLU A 359 3.83 -16.04 13.16
N ALA A 360 3.70 -14.71 13.14
CA ALA A 360 3.26 -13.95 14.30
C ALA A 360 1.83 -14.33 14.72
N GLY A 361 0.93 -14.59 13.77
CA GLY A 361 -0.44 -15.03 14.03
C GLY A 361 -0.48 -16.39 14.72
N ALA A 362 0.34 -17.34 14.27
CA ALA A 362 0.47 -18.65 14.90
C ALA A 362 1.05 -18.57 16.33
N LYS A 363 1.93 -17.59 16.58
CA LYS A 363 2.59 -17.38 17.89
C LYS A 363 1.68 -16.68 18.91
N HIS A 364 0.93 -15.66 18.50
CA HIS A 364 0.19 -14.76 19.40
C HIS A 364 -1.33 -14.87 19.34
N GLY A 365 -1.87 -15.62 18.38
CA GLY A 365 -3.31 -15.92 18.30
C GLY A 365 -4.21 -14.71 18.06
N PHE A 366 -3.84 -13.81 17.13
CA PHE A 366 -4.69 -12.67 16.74
C PHE A 366 -5.50 -12.99 15.47
N PRO A 367 -6.71 -12.42 15.31
CA PRO A 367 -7.59 -12.73 14.17
C PRO A 367 -7.19 -12.02 12.87
N ALA A 368 -6.52 -10.86 12.97
CA ALA A 368 -6.16 -10.03 11.83
C ALA A 368 -4.93 -9.14 12.11
N VAL A 369 -4.30 -8.68 11.03
CA VAL A 369 -3.26 -7.63 11.08
C VAL A 369 -3.85 -6.30 10.59
N LEU A 370 -3.73 -5.27 11.41
CA LEU A 370 -4.20 -3.93 11.10
C LEU A 370 -3.13 -3.12 10.38
N LEU A 371 -3.55 -2.36 9.36
CA LEU A 371 -2.70 -1.44 8.62
C LEU A 371 -3.20 0.00 8.76
N GLY A 372 -2.27 0.94 8.90
CA GLY A 372 -2.56 2.38 8.95
C GLY A 372 -2.81 3.00 7.58
N HIS A 373 -3.69 2.42 6.78
CA HIS A 373 -4.07 3.00 5.49
C HIS A 373 -5.20 4.02 5.66
N HIS A 374 -5.11 5.14 4.94
CA HIS A 374 -6.05 6.26 5.01
C HIS A 374 -6.66 6.59 3.64
N HIS A 375 -7.59 7.54 3.59
CA HIS A 375 -8.33 7.91 2.38
C HIS A 375 -7.42 8.33 1.21
N GLY A 376 -6.32 9.04 1.51
CA GLY A 376 -5.29 9.34 0.50
C GLY A 376 -4.70 8.09 -0.16
N ASP A 377 -4.51 6.98 0.56
CA ASP A 377 -3.98 5.74 -0.02
C ASP A 377 -4.96 5.09 -1.00
N VAL A 378 -6.27 5.21 -0.73
CA VAL A 378 -7.32 4.78 -1.64
C VAL A 378 -7.22 5.54 -2.96
N GLN A 379 -7.07 6.86 -2.90
CA GLN A 379 -6.95 7.71 -4.10
C GLN A 379 -5.74 7.33 -4.94
N GLU A 380 -4.58 7.10 -4.32
CA GLU A 380 -3.38 6.62 -5.01
C GLU A 380 -3.61 5.27 -5.67
N ASN A 381 -4.33 4.37 -4.99
CA ASN A 381 -4.66 3.05 -5.50
C ASN A 381 -5.62 3.11 -6.69
N ILE A 382 -6.64 3.97 -6.64
CA ILE A 382 -7.59 4.21 -7.73
C ILE A 382 -6.84 4.68 -8.99
N ILE A 383 -5.96 5.69 -8.87
CA ILE A 383 -5.16 6.17 -10.01
C ILE A 383 -4.31 5.03 -10.56
N THR A 384 -3.63 4.29 -9.68
CA THR A 384 -2.76 3.18 -10.08
C THR A 384 -3.55 2.06 -10.79
N ASN A 385 -4.73 1.73 -10.28
CA ASN A 385 -5.61 0.69 -10.83
C ASN A 385 -6.17 1.09 -12.19
N LEU A 386 -6.64 2.33 -12.34
CA LEU A 386 -7.11 2.86 -13.62
C LEU A 386 -6.01 2.81 -14.68
N MET A 387 -4.80 3.27 -14.34
CA MET A 387 -3.66 3.28 -15.27
C MET A 387 -3.16 1.88 -15.63
N ARG A 388 -3.37 0.89 -14.76
CA ARG A 388 -3.04 -0.52 -15.02
C ARG A 388 -4.16 -1.29 -15.75
N GLY A 389 -5.29 -0.64 -16.04
CA GLY A 389 -6.44 -1.29 -16.66
C GLY A 389 -7.14 -2.29 -15.73
N ALA A 390 -7.21 -1.97 -14.43
CA ALA A 390 -7.95 -2.77 -13.45
C ALA A 390 -9.44 -2.89 -13.81
N ASN A 391 -10.09 -3.90 -13.22
CA ASN A 391 -11.51 -4.16 -13.45
C ASN A 391 -12.39 -3.01 -12.93
N LEU A 392 -13.45 -2.68 -13.68
CA LEU A 392 -14.41 -1.64 -13.34
C LEU A 392 -15.15 -1.89 -12.00
N LEU A 393 -15.25 -3.15 -11.59
CA LEU A 393 -15.86 -3.54 -10.30
C LEU A 393 -14.86 -3.52 -9.14
N SER A 394 -13.59 -3.20 -9.40
CA SER A 394 -12.55 -3.23 -8.37
C SER A 394 -11.59 -2.04 -8.52
N VAL A 395 -12.12 -0.86 -8.88
CA VAL A 395 -11.31 0.34 -9.12
C VAL A 395 -10.72 0.85 -7.81
N ASN A 396 -11.55 0.86 -6.75
CA ASN A 396 -11.15 1.19 -5.39
C ASN A 396 -9.95 0.34 -4.94
N GLY A 397 -10.07 -0.99 -5.11
CA GLY A 397 -9.00 -1.97 -4.94
C GLY A 397 -8.43 -2.05 -3.53
N MET A 398 -9.07 -1.39 -2.55
CA MET A 398 -8.76 -1.47 -1.13
C MET A 398 -10.06 -1.36 -0.34
N SER A 399 -10.40 -2.43 0.37
CA SER A 399 -11.51 -2.53 1.31
C SER A 399 -11.02 -2.34 2.74
N ASP A 400 -11.95 -2.02 3.65
CA ASP A 400 -11.70 -1.92 5.09
C ASP A 400 -11.31 -3.29 5.69
N GLU A 401 -11.77 -4.39 5.10
CA GLU A 401 -11.39 -5.77 5.41
C GLU A 401 -11.06 -6.58 4.15
N GLY A 402 -10.05 -7.45 4.23
CA GLY A 402 -9.83 -8.45 3.19
C GLY A 402 -8.78 -9.49 3.55
N VAL A 403 -8.74 -10.59 2.81
CA VAL A 403 -7.74 -11.66 2.99
C VAL A 403 -6.66 -11.54 1.92
N VAL A 404 -5.40 -11.45 2.34
CA VAL A 404 -4.26 -11.29 1.45
C VAL A 404 -3.22 -12.36 1.75
N GLU A 405 -2.90 -13.19 0.76
CA GLU A 405 -2.00 -14.35 0.91
C GLU A 405 -2.40 -15.27 2.08
N GLY A 406 -3.69 -15.35 2.43
CA GLY A 406 -4.19 -16.12 3.59
C GLY A 406 -4.03 -15.44 4.95
N VAL A 407 -3.78 -14.12 4.98
CA VAL A 407 -3.78 -13.29 6.20
C VAL A 407 -4.96 -12.33 6.15
N ARG A 408 -5.78 -12.28 7.21
CA ARG A 408 -6.86 -11.30 7.35
C ARG A 408 -6.26 -9.92 7.67
N ILE A 409 -6.64 -8.92 6.90
CA ILE A 409 -6.15 -7.54 7.00
C ILE A 409 -7.29 -6.59 7.26
N TRP A 410 -7.13 -5.73 8.27
CA TRP A 410 -8.10 -4.69 8.63
C TRP A 410 -7.50 -3.28 8.47
N ARG A 411 -8.30 -2.32 8.01
CA ARG A 411 -7.88 -0.94 7.68
C ARG A 411 -8.89 0.06 8.24
N PRO A 412 -8.93 0.25 9.58
CA PRO A 412 -9.99 1.04 10.22
C PRO A 412 -9.94 2.55 9.92
N MET A 413 -8.83 3.06 9.39
CA MET A 413 -8.65 4.50 9.10
C MET A 413 -8.93 4.86 7.63
N LEU A 414 -9.45 3.93 6.82
CA LEU A 414 -9.58 4.10 5.38
C LEU A 414 -10.45 5.29 4.96
N SER A 415 -11.43 5.66 5.79
CA SER A 415 -12.35 6.79 5.57
C SER A 415 -11.81 8.15 6.04
N HIS A 416 -10.67 8.17 6.75
CA HIS A 416 -10.10 9.41 7.31
C HIS A 416 -9.06 10.03 6.39
N VAL A 417 -8.97 11.36 6.38
CA VAL A 417 -7.93 12.06 5.64
C VAL A 417 -6.62 12.09 6.44
N LYS A 418 -5.51 12.35 5.76
CA LYS A 418 -4.19 12.38 6.40
C LYS A 418 -4.10 13.41 7.52
N ASP A 419 -4.78 14.55 7.36
CA ASP A 419 -4.78 15.64 8.33
C ASP A 419 -5.43 15.26 9.66
N ASP A 420 -6.42 14.36 9.66
CA ASP A 420 -7.04 13.86 10.90
C ASP A 420 -6.03 13.06 11.73
N VAL A 421 -5.24 12.22 11.05
CA VAL A 421 -4.20 11.40 11.66
C VAL A 421 -3.06 12.27 12.20
N LEU A 422 -2.62 13.27 11.42
CA LEU A 422 -1.60 14.24 11.85
C LEU A 422 -2.07 15.05 13.07
N THR A 423 -3.30 15.57 13.02
CA THR A 423 -3.89 16.34 14.12
C THR A 423 -3.95 15.51 15.40
N PHE A 424 -4.35 14.24 15.29
CA PHE A 424 -4.35 13.32 16.41
C PHE A 424 -2.93 13.11 16.97
N ALA A 425 -1.96 12.76 16.12
CA ALA A 425 -0.57 12.58 16.55
C ALA A 425 -0.01 13.82 17.25
N HIS A 426 -0.35 15.00 16.73
CA HIS A 426 0.13 16.29 17.23
C HIS A 426 -0.51 16.68 18.56
N ALA A 427 -1.77 16.31 18.79
CA ALA A 427 -2.48 16.58 20.03
C ALA A 427 -2.06 15.63 21.16
N TYR A 428 -1.84 14.36 20.84
CA TYR A 428 -1.55 13.30 21.82
C TYR A 428 -0.07 12.93 21.95
N GLY A 429 0.83 13.69 21.29
CA GLY A 429 2.27 13.56 21.46
C GLY A 429 2.88 12.28 20.92
N ILE A 430 2.31 11.76 19.83
CA ILE A 430 2.73 10.51 19.21
C ILE A 430 3.93 10.80 18.27
N PRO A 431 5.10 10.17 18.50
CA PRO A 431 6.27 10.36 17.65
C PRO A 431 6.11 9.63 16.32
N TYR A 432 6.79 10.11 15.28
CA TYR A 432 6.85 9.43 13.98
C TYR A 432 8.09 9.82 13.17
N PHE A 433 8.55 8.92 12.31
CA PHE A 433 9.71 9.12 11.45
C PHE A 433 9.42 10.04 10.26
N LEU A 434 10.50 10.62 9.71
CA LEU A 434 10.47 11.37 8.46
C LEU A 434 9.94 10.51 7.30
N ASP A 435 9.13 11.10 6.41
CA ASP A 435 8.67 10.37 5.22
C ASP A 435 9.86 9.93 4.36
N SER A 436 10.04 8.61 4.32
CA SER A 436 11.12 7.92 3.63
C SER A 436 10.72 7.40 2.25
N THR A 437 9.52 7.74 1.78
CA THR A 437 9.02 7.33 0.46
C THR A 437 9.99 7.82 -0.63
N PRO A 438 10.65 6.92 -1.38
CA PRO A 438 11.65 7.34 -2.36
C PRO A 438 11.00 8.09 -3.53
N THR A 439 11.59 9.21 -3.93
CA THR A 439 11.08 10.07 -5.03
C THR A 439 11.00 9.33 -6.37
N TRP A 440 11.90 8.38 -6.62
CA TRP A 440 11.91 7.56 -7.84
C TRP A 440 10.83 6.46 -7.86
N SER A 441 10.25 6.11 -6.72
CA SER A 441 9.23 5.05 -6.63
C SER A 441 7.93 5.48 -7.32
N THR A 442 7.11 4.51 -7.76
CA THR A 442 5.80 4.83 -8.37
C THR A 442 4.95 5.69 -7.42
N ARG A 443 4.93 5.34 -6.12
CA ARG A 443 4.22 6.11 -5.09
C ARG A 443 4.81 7.51 -4.90
N GLY A 444 6.14 7.63 -4.84
CA GLY A 444 6.83 8.92 -4.71
C GLY A 444 6.60 9.84 -5.92
N LYS A 445 6.63 9.31 -7.14
CA LYS A 445 6.30 10.06 -8.36
C LYS A 445 4.84 10.48 -8.38
N LEU A 446 3.94 9.60 -7.95
CA LEU A 446 2.51 9.88 -7.89
C LEU A 446 2.23 11.02 -6.91
N ARG A 447 2.74 10.94 -5.67
CA ARG A 447 2.58 11.98 -4.64
C ARG A 447 3.25 13.31 -4.97
N ASN A 448 4.49 13.27 -5.47
CA ASN A 448 5.31 14.48 -5.59
C ASN A 448 5.22 15.17 -6.96
N GLN A 449 4.69 14.49 -7.98
CA GLN A 449 4.67 15.02 -9.35
C GLN A 449 3.27 14.94 -9.96
N LEU A 450 2.65 13.75 -9.98
CA LEU A 450 1.40 13.55 -10.70
C LEU A 450 0.20 14.18 -10.00
N VAL A 451 0.00 13.92 -8.70
CA VAL A 451 -1.14 14.48 -7.95
C VAL A 451 -1.12 16.00 -7.96
N PRO A 452 0.01 16.69 -7.65
CA PRO A 452 0.07 18.15 -7.73
C PRO A 452 -0.24 18.69 -9.13
N LEU A 453 0.26 18.03 -10.19
CA LEU A 453 -0.04 18.42 -11.57
C LEU A 453 -1.54 18.25 -11.89
N LEU A 454 -2.15 17.17 -11.43
CA LEU A 454 -3.55 16.91 -11.63
C LEU A 454 -4.44 17.90 -10.85
N GLU A 455 -4.03 18.28 -9.64
CA GLU A 455 -4.69 19.32 -8.84
C GLU A 455 -4.56 20.72 -9.48
N ASP A 456 -3.40 21.03 -10.08
CA ASP A 456 -3.20 22.26 -10.85
C ASP A 456 -4.11 22.32 -12.09
N MET A 457 -4.22 21.20 -12.82
CA MET A 457 -5.01 21.14 -14.05
C MET A 457 -6.53 21.11 -13.82
N PHE A 458 -7.00 20.40 -12.79
CA PHE A 458 -8.42 20.09 -12.59
C PHE A 458 -9.00 20.62 -11.26
N GLY A 459 -8.17 21.24 -10.43
CA GLY A 459 -8.52 21.74 -9.10
C GLY A 459 -8.43 20.69 -7.99
N ILE A 460 -8.39 21.17 -6.74
CA ILE A 460 -8.27 20.37 -5.51
C ILE A 460 -9.43 19.36 -5.35
N GLY A 461 -10.58 19.61 -5.99
CA GLY A 461 -11.74 18.71 -5.97
C GLY A 461 -11.55 17.39 -6.72
N LEU A 462 -10.50 17.23 -7.54
CA LEU A 462 -10.27 16.03 -8.34
C LEU A 462 -10.16 14.76 -7.49
N LEU A 463 -9.39 14.81 -6.39
CA LEU A 463 -9.17 13.66 -5.54
C LEU A 463 -10.48 13.15 -4.91
N ARG A 464 -11.38 14.08 -4.57
CA ARG A 464 -12.74 13.75 -4.13
C ARG A 464 -13.53 13.06 -5.24
N ASN A 465 -13.48 13.56 -6.47
CA ASN A 465 -14.17 12.94 -7.61
C ASN A 465 -13.65 11.51 -7.89
N LEU A 466 -12.34 11.28 -7.76
CA LEU A 466 -11.76 9.93 -7.86
C LEU A 466 -12.27 9.00 -6.76
N SER A 467 -12.42 9.52 -5.54
CA SER A 467 -12.94 8.76 -4.41
C SER A 467 -14.40 8.34 -4.65
N VAL A 468 -15.24 9.25 -5.15
CA VAL A 468 -16.62 8.95 -5.57
C VAL A 468 -16.68 7.89 -6.67
N ILE A 469 -15.75 7.89 -7.62
CA ILE A 469 -15.65 6.83 -8.64
C ILE A 469 -15.31 5.48 -7.99
N GLY A 470 -14.41 5.47 -7.00
CA GLY A 470 -14.10 4.30 -6.20
C GLY A 470 -15.33 3.75 -5.46
N GLU A 471 -16.06 4.62 -4.77
CA GLU A 471 -17.30 4.26 -4.05
C GLU A 471 -18.39 3.72 -4.99
N ASN A 472 -18.62 4.40 -6.12
CA ASN A 472 -19.59 3.96 -7.13
C ASN A 472 -19.18 2.61 -7.75
N SER A 473 -17.88 2.37 -7.92
CA SER A 473 -17.33 1.08 -8.39
C SER A 473 -17.63 -0.05 -7.41
N GLU A 474 -17.48 0.21 -6.11
CA GLU A 474 -17.80 -0.75 -5.03
C GLU A 474 -19.29 -1.08 -5.01
N GLN A 475 -20.16 -0.06 -5.02
CA GLN A 475 -21.62 -0.24 -5.06
C GLN A 475 -22.06 -0.99 -6.32
N LEU A 476 -21.45 -0.69 -7.47
CA LEU A 476 -21.71 -1.41 -8.71
C LEU A 476 -21.26 -2.87 -8.63
N SER A 477 -20.12 -3.16 -7.99
CA SER A 477 -19.68 -4.53 -7.71
C SER A 477 -20.73 -5.26 -6.90
N GLU A 478 -21.16 -4.70 -5.77
CA GLU A 478 -22.15 -5.33 -4.90
C GLU A 478 -23.48 -5.62 -5.64
N MET A 479 -23.95 -4.67 -6.46
CA MET A 479 -25.15 -4.86 -7.27
C MET A 479 -24.97 -5.98 -8.32
N VAL A 480 -23.83 -6.01 -9.00
CA VAL A 480 -23.49 -7.02 -10.02
C VAL A 480 -23.30 -8.39 -9.38
N ASP A 481 -22.60 -8.45 -8.26
CA ASP A 481 -22.33 -9.68 -7.52
C ASP A 481 -23.65 -10.32 -7.07
N LYS A 482 -24.56 -9.54 -6.47
CA LYS A 482 -25.88 -10.03 -6.03
C LYS A 482 -26.79 -10.43 -7.20
N SER A 483 -26.80 -9.66 -8.29
CA SER A 483 -27.80 -9.83 -9.36
C SER A 483 -27.34 -10.78 -10.48
N LEU A 484 -26.04 -10.84 -10.76
CA LEU A 484 -25.48 -11.58 -11.89
C LEU A 484 -24.65 -12.77 -11.43
N PHE A 485 -23.70 -12.59 -10.50
CA PHE A 485 -22.79 -13.67 -10.13
C PHE A 485 -23.38 -14.64 -9.11
N LYS A 486 -24.12 -14.17 -8.09
CA LYS A 486 -24.74 -15.05 -7.08
C LYS A 486 -25.61 -16.15 -7.70
N PRO A 487 -26.51 -15.88 -8.67
CA PRO A 487 -27.26 -16.96 -9.33
C PRO A 487 -26.39 -18.00 -10.05
N PHE A 488 -25.22 -17.59 -10.56
CA PHE A 488 -24.27 -18.51 -11.19
C PHE A 488 -23.56 -19.37 -10.13
N TRP A 489 -23.13 -18.77 -9.03
CA TRP A 489 -22.49 -19.47 -7.92
C TRP A 489 -23.47 -20.44 -7.25
N ASP A 490 -24.70 -20.02 -6.97
CA ASP A 490 -25.77 -20.88 -6.42
C ASP A 490 -26.06 -22.10 -7.33
N ALA A 491 -25.92 -21.94 -8.66
CA ALA A 491 -26.07 -23.03 -9.63
C ALA A 491 -24.80 -23.89 -9.80
N THR A 492 -23.65 -23.43 -9.31
CA THR A 492 -22.36 -24.12 -9.41
C THR A 492 -22.23 -25.14 -8.30
N LYS A 493 -21.96 -26.39 -8.69
CA LYS A 493 -21.67 -27.48 -7.76
C LYS A 493 -20.17 -27.70 -7.69
N SER A 494 -19.63 -27.83 -6.48
CA SER A 494 -18.20 -28.00 -6.21
C SER A 494 -17.94 -29.25 -5.38
N SER A 495 -16.74 -29.82 -5.56
CA SER A 495 -16.20 -30.92 -4.75
C SER A 495 -14.67 -30.82 -4.70
N ASP A 496 -14.01 -31.73 -3.97
CA ASP A 496 -12.55 -31.81 -3.96
C ASP A 496 -11.95 -32.12 -5.34
N VAL A 497 -12.72 -32.70 -6.25
CA VAL A 497 -12.28 -33.07 -7.61
C VAL A 497 -12.36 -31.88 -8.58
N GLY A 498 -13.31 -30.97 -8.39
CA GLY A 498 -13.54 -29.86 -9.31
C GLY A 498 -14.89 -29.17 -9.10
N CYS A 499 -15.36 -28.48 -10.13
CA CYS A 499 -16.68 -27.85 -10.11
C CYS A 499 -17.39 -28.01 -11.45
N TYR A 500 -18.71 -27.92 -11.43
CA TYR A 500 -19.52 -27.92 -12.64
C TYR A 500 -20.80 -27.09 -12.49
N VAL A 501 -21.30 -26.59 -13.62
CA VAL A 501 -22.44 -25.67 -13.67
C VAL A 501 -23.17 -25.80 -15.00
N ASP A 502 -24.49 -25.78 -14.95
CA ASP A 502 -25.30 -25.65 -16.15
C ASP A 502 -25.26 -24.20 -16.65
N CYS A 503 -24.70 -24.02 -17.85
CA CYS A 503 -24.53 -22.70 -18.44
C CYS A 503 -25.80 -22.20 -19.15
N GLU A 504 -26.84 -23.03 -19.32
CA GLU A 504 -28.05 -22.68 -20.06
C GLU A 504 -28.72 -21.37 -19.60
N PRO A 505 -28.89 -21.10 -18.29
CA PRO A 505 -29.47 -19.84 -17.82
C PRO A 505 -28.60 -18.61 -18.12
N PHE A 506 -27.31 -18.80 -18.42
CA PHE A 506 -26.30 -17.74 -18.51
C PHE A 506 -25.78 -17.48 -19.93
N ILE A 507 -26.29 -18.19 -20.95
CA ILE A 507 -25.80 -18.10 -22.34
C ILE A 507 -25.89 -16.67 -22.91
N SER A 508 -26.92 -15.92 -22.51
CA SER A 508 -27.16 -14.54 -22.96
C SER A 508 -26.18 -13.52 -22.38
N GLN A 509 -25.44 -13.87 -21.32
CA GLN A 509 -24.58 -12.95 -20.61
C GLN A 509 -23.38 -12.49 -21.49
N PRO A 510 -22.91 -11.24 -21.31
CA PRO A 510 -21.82 -10.69 -22.11
C PRO A 510 -20.48 -11.33 -21.75
N ILE A 511 -19.47 -11.16 -22.62
CA ILE A 511 -18.12 -11.70 -22.38
C ILE A 511 -17.50 -11.26 -21.05
N PHE A 512 -17.86 -10.06 -20.57
CA PHE A 512 -17.40 -9.56 -19.28
C PHE A 512 -17.77 -10.51 -18.13
N PHE A 513 -19.03 -10.96 -18.09
CA PHE A 513 -19.52 -11.92 -17.10
C PHE A 513 -18.68 -13.20 -17.10
N TRP A 514 -18.50 -13.80 -18.28
CA TRP A 514 -17.74 -15.04 -18.43
C TRP A 514 -16.25 -14.87 -18.09
N LYS A 515 -15.66 -13.69 -18.33
CA LYS A 515 -14.27 -13.42 -17.93
C LYS A 515 -14.13 -13.38 -16.40
N GLN A 516 -15.11 -12.83 -15.68
CA GLN A 516 -15.06 -12.77 -14.21
C GLN A 516 -15.28 -14.14 -13.59
N VAL A 517 -16.39 -14.79 -13.96
CA VAL A 517 -16.73 -16.13 -13.47
C VAL A 517 -15.58 -17.10 -13.68
N ILE A 518 -15.04 -17.19 -14.90
CA ILE A 518 -13.94 -18.11 -15.20
C ILE A 518 -12.65 -17.75 -14.43
N ARG A 519 -12.40 -16.45 -14.21
CA ARG A 519 -11.26 -16.02 -13.40
C ARG A 519 -11.41 -16.48 -11.95
N GLU A 520 -12.59 -16.31 -11.37
CA GLU A 520 -12.90 -16.74 -10.01
C GLU A 520 -12.90 -18.26 -9.87
N THR A 521 -13.46 -19.00 -10.84
CA THR A 521 -13.38 -20.46 -10.86
C THR A 521 -11.94 -20.94 -10.95
N CYS A 522 -11.10 -20.32 -11.79
CA CYS A 522 -9.68 -20.66 -11.85
C CYS A 522 -8.98 -20.40 -10.51
N HIS A 523 -9.24 -19.26 -9.87
CA HIS A 523 -8.67 -18.95 -8.56
C HIS A 523 -9.10 -19.99 -7.52
N GLY A 524 -10.41 -20.30 -7.45
CA GLY A 524 -10.99 -21.26 -6.51
C GLY A 524 -10.55 -22.71 -6.73
N LEU A 525 -10.05 -23.06 -7.93
CA LEU A 525 -9.45 -24.39 -8.19
C LEU A 525 -7.92 -24.38 -8.17
N GLY A 526 -7.27 -23.25 -7.83
CA GLY A 526 -5.81 -23.11 -7.88
C GLY A 526 -5.23 -23.21 -9.29
N ALA A 527 -6.04 -22.98 -10.32
CA ALA A 527 -5.66 -23.04 -11.72
C ALA A 527 -5.14 -21.68 -12.22
N SER A 528 -4.25 -21.72 -13.21
CA SER A 528 -3.66 -20.50 -13.76
C SER A 528 -4.67 -19.75 -14.64
N MET A 529 -4.65 -18.41 -14.56
CA MET A 529 -5.64 -17.55 -15.24
C MET A 529 -5.69 -17.79 -16.76
N MET A 530 -6.91 -17.85 -17.29
CA MET A 530 -7.17 -18.04 -18.72
C MET A 530 -7.00 -16.75 -19.52
N LYS A 531 -6.57 -16.88 -20.78
CA LYS A 531 -6.49 -15.75 -21.71
C LYS A 531 -7.85 -15.46 -22.31
N ASP A 532 -8.10 -14.20 -22.71
CA ASP A 532 -9.33 -13.76 -23.39
C ASP A 532 -9.70 -14.64 -24.59
N ARG A 533 -8.73 -15.09 -25.38
CA ARG A 533 -8.97 -15.98 -26.53
C ARG A 533 -9.59 -17.31 -26.10
N SER A 534 -9.18 -17.86 -24.96
CA SER A 534 -9.69 -19.11 -24.42
C SER A 534 -11.13 -18.94 -23.93
N VAL A 535 -11.43 -17.84 -23.21
CA VAL A 535 -12.80 -17.53 -22.77
C VAL A 535 -13.75 -17.36 -23.96
N ARG A 536 -13.29 -16.69 -25.05
CA ARG A 536 -14.08 -16.59 -26.29
C ARG A 536 -14.34 -17.95 -26.95
N LEU A 537 -13.38 -18.87 -26.89
CA LEU A 537 -13.56 -20.24 -27.40
C LEU A 537 -14.60 -21.01 -26.60
N LEU A 538 -14.57 -20.87 -25.27
CA LEU A 538 -15.60 -21.44 -24.39
C LEU A 538 -16.98 -20.87 -24.71
N LEU A 539 -17.09 -19.56 -24.87
CA LEU A 539 -18.34 -18.90 -25.23
C LEU A 539 -18.91 -19.37 -26.57
N ALA A 540 -18.07 -19.44 -27.60
CA ALA A 540 -18.49 -19.95 -28.91
C ALA A 540 -18.97 -21.41 -28.84
N ARG A 541 -18.47 -22.17 -27.86
CA ARG A 541 -18.89 -23.55 -27.60
C ARG A 541 -20.24 -23.62 -26.88
N ILE A 542 -20.40 -22.84 -25.81
CA ILE A 542 -21.65 -22.72 -25.04
C ILE A 542 -22.79 -22.23 -25.95
N LYS A 543 -22.52 -21.24 -26.83
CA LYS A 543 -23.47 -20.72 -27.81
C LYS A 543 -23.69 -21.61 -29.03
N ARG A 544 -23.00 -22.76 -29.11
CA ARG A 544 -23.06 -23.72 -30.23
C ARG A 544 -22.75 -23.13 -31.61
N GLU A 545 -21.92 -22.08 -31.68
CA GLU A 545 -21.58 -21.37 -32.93
C GLU A 545 -20.64 -22.17 -33.85
N ARG A 546 -19.85 -23.12 -33.30
CA ARG A 546 -18.80 -23.84 -34.06
C ARG A 546 -18.85 -25.36 -33.97
N SER A 547 -19.24 -25.93 -32.83
CA SER A 547 -19.29 -27.39 -32.64
C SER A 547 -20.31 -27.76 -31.58
N THR A 548 -21.19 -28.71 -31.92
CA THR A 548 -22.22 -29.26 -31.03
C THR A 548 -21.81 -30.58 -30.36
N LYS A 549 -20.66 -31.15 -30.71
CA LYS A 549 -20.23 -32.46 -30.17
C LYS A 549 -19.64 -32.31 -28.78
N ASP A 550 -20.18 -32.94 -27.76
CA ASP A 550 -19.61 -32.99 -26.40
C ASP A 550 -18.14 -33.43 -26.39
N GLY A 551 -17.37 -32.92 -25.44
CA GLY A 551 -15.96 -33.31 -25.27
C GLY A 551 -15.07 -32.28 -24.59
N TRP A 552 -13.79 -32.61 -24.51
CA TRP A 552 -12.76 -31.80 -23.89
C TRP A 552 -12.53 -30.47 -24.60
N LEU A 553 -12.33 -29.42 -23.80
CA LEU A 553 -11.97 -28.10 -24.26
C LEU A 553 -10.61 -27.72 -23.67
N CYS A 554 -9.56 -27.79 -24.48
CA CYS A 554 -8.23 -27.35 -24.05
C CYS A 554 -8.16 -25.82 -24.07
N LEU A 555 -8.61 -25.19 -22.98
CA LEU A 555 -8.53 -23.75 -22.79
C LEU A 555 -7.11 -23.29 -22.44
N LYS A 556 -6.37 -24.16 -21.75
CA LYS A 556 -4.94 -24.06 -21.39
C LYS A 556 -4.45 -25.47 -21.05
N LYS A 557 -3.13 -25.73 -21.18
CA LYS A 557 -2.56 -27.07 -20.96
C LYS A 557 -2.86 -27.66 -19.58
N GLU A 558 -2.96 -26.81 -18.57
CA GLU A 558 -3.18 -27.18 -17.16
C GLU A 558 -4.66 -27.29 -16.79
N ASN A 559 -5.57 -26.74 -17.63
CA ASN A 559 -6.98 -26.65 -17.29
C ASN A 559 -7.72 -27.80 -17.98
N ALA A 560 -7.99 -28.86 -17.22
CA ALA A 560 -8.83 -29.95 -17.65
C ALA A 560 -10.30 -29.49 -17.59
N THR A 561 -10.81 -29.06 -18.75
CA THR A 561 -12.18 -28.55 -18.90
C THR A 561 -13.00 -29.45 -19.82
N PHE A 562 -14.18 -29.82 -19.38
CA PHE A 562 -15.11 -30.68 -20.09
C PHE A 562 -16.44 -29.97 -20.34
N MET A 563 -17.00 -30.15 -21.53
CA MET A 563 -18.32 -29.63 -21.91
C MET A 563 -19.19 -30.78 -22.40
N HIS A 564 -20.37 -30.95 -21.80
CA HIS A 564 -21.39 -31.89 -22.27
C HIS A 564 -22.77 -31.23 -22.21
N GLY A 565 -23.43 -31.15 -23.37
CA GLY A 565 -24.62 -30.31 -23.55
C GLY A 565 -24.31 -28.84 -23.25
N ASN A 566 -25.02 -28.29 -22.28
CA ASN A 566 -24.83 -26.92 -21.78
C ASN A 566 -24.05 -26.89 -20.45
N THR A 567 -23.63 -28.04 -19.92
CA THR A 567 -22.94 -28.13 -18.65
C THR A 567 -21.43 -27.99 -18.82
N PHE A 568 -20.85 -27.03 -18.10
CA PHE A 568 -19.43 -26.78 -18.01
C PHE A 568 -18.88 -27.48 -16.77
N GLY A 569 -17.81 -28.26 -16.91
CA GLY A 569 -17.07 -28.87 -15.81
C GLY A 569 -15.59 -28.54 -15.88
N MET A 570 -14.97 -28.24 -14.74
CA MET A 570 -13.54 -28.00 -14.62
C MET A 570 -12.95 -28.79 -13.45
N PHE A 571 -11.89 -29.54 -13.72
CA PHE A 571 -11.18 -30.33 -12.72
C PHE A 571 -10.10 -29.52 -12.03
N THR A 572 -9.77 -29.88 -10.79
CA THR A 572 -8.61 -29.33 -10.08
C THR A 572 -7.30 -29.79 -10.73
N THR A 573 -6.26 -28.97 -10.59
CA THR A 573 -4.91 -29.31 -11.06
C THR A 573 -4.24 -30.40 -10.21
N GLU A 574 -4.76 -30.65 -8.99
CA GLU A 574 -4.32 -31.77 -8.14
C GLU A 574 -4.91 -33.11 -8.59
N PHE A 575 -6.10 -33.09 -9.19
CA PHE A 575 -6.78 -34.29 -9.67
C PHE A 575 -6.25 -34.76 -11.03
N MET A 576 -5.97 -33.81 -11.95
CA MET A 576 -5.48 -34.11 -13.29
C MET A 576 -4.19 -33.35 -13.62
N PRO A 577 -3.19 -34.00 -14.25
CA PRO A 577 -3.19 -35.37 -14.81
C PRO A 577 -3.01 -36.48 -13.76
N ARG A 578 -2.96 -37.76 -14.19
CA ARG A 578 -2.72 -38.94 -13.32
C ARG A 578 -1.52 -38.70 -12.40
N SER A 579 -1.73 -38.86 -11.10
CA SER A 579 -0.66 -38.82 -10.10
C SER A 579 0.35 -39.94 -10.30
N ASP A 580 1.64 -39.65 -10.13
CA ASP A 580 2.72 -40.63 -10.16
C ASP A 580 2.59 -41.70 -9.05
N THR A 581 1.80 -41.42 -8.01
CA THR A 581 1.49 -42.39 -6.95
C THR A 581 0.57 -43.52 -7.43
N ILE A 582 -0.18 -43.31 -8.52
CA ILE A 582 -1.07 -44.32 -9.10
C ILE A 582 -0.26 -45.16 -10.10
N VAL A 583 0.30 -46.26 -9.61
CA VAL A 583 1.14 -47.16 -10.41
C VAL A 583 0.31 -48.35 -10.91
N PRO A 584 0.13 -48.52 -12.24
CA PRO A 584 -0.56 -49.67 -12.80
C PRO A 584 0.10 -51.00 -12.40
N GLY A 585 -0.71 -51.98 -12.00
CA GLY A 585 -0.25 -53.31 -11.55
C GLY A 585 0.01 -53.43 -10.06
N THR A 586 -0.22 -52.36 -9.27
CA THR A 586 -0.06 -52.42 -7.80
C THR A 586 -1.05 -53.43 -7.20
N PRO A 587 -0.60 -54.49 -6.51
CA PRO A 587 -1.47 -55.52 -5.97
C PRO A 587 -2.24 -55.05 -4.74
N ILE A 588 -3.49 -55.49 -4.62
CA ILE A 588 -4.37 -55.25 -3.47
C ILE A 588 -4.77 -56.59 -2.86
N VAL A 589 -4.64 -56.69 -1.54
CA VAL A 589 -5.11 -57.84 -0.75
C VAL A 589 -6.43 -57.44 -0.11
N VAL A 590 -7.50 -58.14 -0.46
CA VAL A 590 -8.83 -57.96 0.13
C VAL A 590 -9.08 -59.09 1.12
N SER A 591 -9.43 -58.75 2.37
CA SER A 591 -9.81 -59.72 3.39
C SER A 591 -11.29 -60.09 3.27
N SER A 592 -11.75 -61.09 4.01
CA SER A 592 -13.17 -61.47 4.05
C SER A 592 -14.12 -60.35 4.52
N SER A 593 -13.60 -59.31 5.18
CA SER A 593 -14.35 -58.13 5.64
C SER A 593 -14.10 -56.89 4.78
N GLY A 594 -13.32 -56.97 3.70
CA GLY A 594 -12.95 -55.82 2.87
C GLY A 594 -11.51 -55.34 3.04
N ALA A 595 -11.20 -54.15 2.53
CA ALA A 595 -9.91 -53.46 2.67
C ALA A 595 -10.10 -51.94 2.50
N SER A 596 -9.35 -51.15 3.27
CA SER A 596 -9.36 -49.69 3.19
C SER A 596 -7.94 -49.15 3.25
N PHE A 597 -7.57 -48.26 2.32
CA PHE A 597 -6.21 -47.71 2.24
C PHE A 597 -6.16 -46.41 1.44
N ASP A 598 -5.06 -45.67 1.59
CA ASP A 598 -4.83 -44.40 0.89
C ASP A 598 -3.72 -44.53 -0.16
N ILE A 599 -3.90 -43.87 -1.31
CA ILE A 599 -2.89 -43.75 -2.38
C ILE A 599 -2.80 -42.29 -2.83
N GLY A 600 -1.75 -41.61 -2.39
CA GLY A 600 -1.62 -40.17 -2.60
C GLY A 600 -2.83 -39.45 -2.02
N ASN A 601 -3.58 -38.75 -2.87
CA ASN A 601 -4.78 -37.99 -2.50
C ASN A 601 -6.08 -38.80 -2.53
N TRP A 602 -5.99 -40.11 -2.74
CA TRP A 602 -7.16 -40.99 -2.84
C TRP A 602 -7.33 -41.85 -1.61
N HIS A 603 -8.53 -41.86 -1.06
CA HIS A 603 -9.00 -42.88 -0.12
C HIS A 603 -9.80 -43.92 -0.88
N ILE A 604 -9.44 -45.20 -0.72
CA ILE A 604 -10.04 -46.32 -1.43
C ILE A 604 -10.59 -47.29 -0.40
N ASP A 605 -11.87 -47.60 -0.51
CA ASP A 605 -12.57 -48.54 0.35
C ASP A 605 -13.17 -49.67 -0.48
N LEU A 606 -12.98 -50.90 -0.01
CA LEU A 606 -13.45 -52.12 -0.64
C LEU A 606 -14.27 -52.90 0.38
N GLU A 607 -15.56 -53.06 0.09
CA GLU A 607 -16.50 -53.76 0.94
C GLU A 607 -17.00 -55.03 0.21
N VAL A 608 -16.93 -56.18 0.87
CA VAL A 608 -17.49 -57.42 0.30
C VAL A 608 -18.99 -57.44 0.58
N VAL A 609 -19.80 -57.40 -0.48
CA VAL A 609 -21.26 -57.32 -0.42
C VAL A 609 -21.91 -58.51 -1.12
N SER A 610 -23.19 -58.76 -0.81
CA SER A 610 -24.00 -59.75 -1.52
C SER A 610 -24.14 -59.37 -2.99
N ASN A 611 -23.92 -60.32 -3.90
CA ASN A 611 -24.15 -60.14 -5.34
C ASN A 611 -25.64 -60.33 -5.74
N VAL A 612 -26.53 -60.32 -4.74
CA VAL A 612 -27.99 -60.34 -4.90
C VAL A 612 -28.52 -59.06 -4.25
N SER A 613 -29.24 -58.22 -5.01
CA SER A 613 -29.84 -57.00 -4.44
C SER A 613 -30.91 -57.32 -3.41
N VAL A 614 -31.13 -56.38 -2.49
CA VAL A 614 -32.13 -56.49 -1.40
C VAL A 614 -33.55 -56.73 -1.94
N ASP A 615 -33.84 -56.24 -3.15
CA ASP A 615 -35.14 -56.38 -3.83
C ASP A 615 -35.21 -57.57 -4.81
N GLY A 616 -34.12 -58.35 -4.95
CA GLY A 616 -34.04 -59.54 -5.82
C GLY A 616 -34.05 -59.28 -7.34
N ASN A 617 -34.20 -58.03 -7.78
CA ASN A 617 -34.46 -57.69 -9.19
C ASN A 617 -33.23 -57.24 -10.00
N GLN A 618 -32.08 -56.93 -9.39
CA GLN A 618 -30.88 -56.46 -10.11
C GLN A 618 -29.58 -56.98 -9.50
N CYS A 619 -28.65 -57.42 -10.34
CA CYS A 619 -27.30 -57.82 -9.92
C CYS A 619 -26.43 -56.57 -9.71
N PRO A 620 -25.74 -56.37 -8.56
CA PRO A 620 -24.88 -55.20 -8.34
C PRO A 620 -23.78 -55.02 -9.41
N LEU A 621 -23.30 -56.11 -10.02
CA LEU A 621 -22.34 -56.09 -11.13
C LEU A 621 -22.90 -55.51 -12.44
N GLU A 622 -24.23 -55.44 -12.57
CA GLU A 622 -24.97 -54.77 -13.67
C GLU A 622 -25.35 -53.33 -13.34
N GLY A 623 -24.82 -52.77 -12.25
CA GLY A 623 -25.04 -51.38 -11.88
C GLY A 623 -24.65 -50.38 -12.98
N PRO A 624 -25.15 -49.15 -12.90
CA PRO A 624 -24.87 -48.13 -13.90
C PRO A 624 -23.35 -47.86 -14.02
N ALA A 625 -22.89 -47.58 -15.23
CA ALA A 625 -21.50 -47.18 -15.46
C ALA A 625 -21.24 -45.79 -14.85
N ILE A 626 -20.03 -45.61 -14.33
CA ILE A 626 -19.52 -44.36 -13.80
C ILE A 626 -19.53 -43.31 -14.91
N THR A 627 -20.10 -42.16 -14.62
CA THR A 627 -20.08 -40.99 -15.50
C THR A 627 -19.05 -39.97 -15.04
N VAL A 628 -18.70 -39.04 -15.91
CA VAL A 628 -17.82 -37.90 -15.57
C VAL A 628 -18.42 -37.06 -14.44
N TRP A 629 -19.74 -37.00 -14.33
CA TRP A 629 -20.45 -36.25 -13.28
C TRP A 629 -20.28 -36.89 -11.90
N ASN A 630 -20.37 -38.22 -11.81
CA ASN A 630 -20.08 -38.94 -10.56
C ASN A 630 -18.66 -38.64 -10.07
N VAL A 631 -17.71 -38.53 -11.01
CA VAL A 631 -16.32 -38.16 -10.69
C VAL A 631 -16.22 -36.71 -10.19
N LEU A 632 -16.86 -35.75 -10.88
CA LEU A 632 -16.88 -34.34 -10.45
C LEU A 632 -17.64 -34.11 -9.14
N GLU A 633 -18.59 -34.96 -8.79
CA GLU A 633 -19.28 -34.96 -7.49
C GLU A 633 -18.47 -35.63 -6.38
N ASN A 634 -17.33 -36.26 -6.72
CA ASN A 634 -16.54 -37.09 -5.82
C ASN A 634 -17.34 -38.27 -5.21
N ASP A 635 -18.37 -38.73 -5.92
CA ASP A 635 -19.20 -39.89 -5.58
C ASP A 635 -18.92 -41.03 -6.57
N ILE A 636 -17.78 -41.69 -6.37
CA ILE A 636 -17.30 -42.72 -7.28
C ILE A 636 -17.44 -44.07 -6.58
N SER A 637 -18.45 -44.83 -6.98
CA SER A 637 -18.62 -46.21 -6.52
C SER A 637 -18.98 -47.16 -7.66
N TYR A 638 -18.48 -48.40 -7.58
CA TYR A 638 -18.75 -49.45 -8.56
C TYR A 638 -18.52 -50.84 -7.97
N HIS A 639 -19.04 -51.87 -8.63
CA HIS A 639 -18.91 -53.25 -8.18
C HIS A 639 -18.00 -54.07 -9.12
N ILE A 640 -17.21 -54.94 -8.53
CA ILE A 640 -16.35 -55.91 -9.23
C ILE A 640 -16.53 -57.33 -8.66
N PRO A 641 -16.31 -58.40 -9.44
CA PRO A 641 -16.55 -59.78 -9.00
C PRO A 641 -15.62 -60.19 -7.84
N TYR A 642 -16.12 -60.94 -6.84
CA TYR A 642 -15.33 -61.46 -5.72
C TYR A 642 -14.72 -62.84 -5.99
N LYS A 643 -13.39 -62.99 -5.83
CA LYS A 643 -12.74 -64.31 -5.94
C LYS A 643 -11.75 -64.52 -4.79
N ASP A 644 -11.96 -65.58 -4.02
CA ASP A 644 -11.10 -65.97 -2.90
C ASP A 644 -9.67 -66.32 -3.37
N GLY A 645 -8.67 -65.69 -2.76
CA GLY A 645 -7.25 -65.92 -3.02
C GLY A 645 -6.37 -64.71 -2.69
N THR A 646 -5.09 -64.95 -2.39
CA THR A 646 -4.08 -63.89 -2.16
C THR A 646 -3.73 -63.18 -3.49
N ASN A 647 -3.83 -61.83 -3.52
CA ASN A 647 -3.59 -60.94 -4.68
C ASN A 647 -4.62 -61.05 -5.85
N SER A 648 -5.92 -61.11 -5.54
CA SER A 648 -6.98 -61.18 -6.56
C SER A 648 -7.28 -59.85 -7.28
N TYR A 649 -6.80 -58.71 -6.77
CA TYR A 649 -7.04 -57.39 -7.36
C TYR A 649 -5.76 -56.59 -7.55
N VAL A 650 -5.79 -55.67 -8.51
CA VAL A 650 -4.72 -54.71 -8.75
C VAL A 650 -5.30 -53.34 -9.10
N ILE A 651 -4.49 -52.30 -9.00
CA ILE A 651 -4.81 -50.97 -9.52
C ILE A 651 -4.36 -50.90 -10.97
N ASP A 652 -5.28 -50.67 -11.89
CA ASP A 652 -4.95 -50.49 -13.30
C ASP A 652 -5.92 -49.50 -13.97
N PRO A 653 -5.60 -48.20 -13.99
CA PRO A 653 -6.42 -47.18 -14.65
C PRO A 653 -6.58 -47.40 -16.16
N GLU A 654 -5.69 -48.17 -16.78
CA GLU A 654 -5.57 -48.24 -18.23
C GLU A 654 -6.60 -49.23 -18.83
N ILE A 655 -7.25 -50.03 -17.98
CA ILE A 655 -8.28 -51.01 -18.36
C ILE A 655 -9.64 -50.35 -18.49
N ARG A 656 -10.33 -50.64 -19.60
CA ARG A 656 -11.75 -50.35 -19.76
C ARG A 656 -12.55 -51.60 -19.40
N PHE A 657 -13.39 -51.52 -18.38
CA PHE A 657 -14.21 -52.61 -17.89
C PHE A 657 -15.67 -52.12 -17.71
N PRO A 658 -16.67 -52.97 -17.45
CA PRO A 658 -18.08 -52.59 -17.56
C PRO A 658 -18.48 -51.29 -16.81
N PRO A 659 -18.06 -51.07 -15.55
CA PRO A 659 -18.30 -49.82 -14.83
C PRO A 659 -17.69 -48.56 -15.44
N THR A 660 -16.63 -48.67 -16.26
CA THR A 660 -15.90 -47.50 -16.81
C THR A 660 -16.14 -47.27 -18.30
N GLN A 661 -17.16 -47.92 -18.88
CA GLN A 661 -17.41 -47.86 -20.33
C GLN A 661 -17.73 -46.47 -20.85
N ASN A 662 -18.44 -45.67 -20.05
CA ASN A 662 -18.87 -44.32 -20.42
C ASN A 662 -17.88 -43.25 -19.97
N LEU A 663 -16.79 -43.64 -19.30
CA LEU A 663 -15.78 -42.72 -18.84
C LEU A 663 -14.80 -42.40 -19.98
N ASP A 664 -14.47 -41.12 -20.11
CA ASP A 664 -13.44 -40.65 -21.02
C ASP A 664 -12.05 -41.13 -20.56
N THR A 665 -11.18 -41.46 -21.51
CA THR A 665 -9.83 -41.97 -21.25
C THR A 665 -9.04 -41.07 -20.30
N ALA A 666 -9.12 -39.75 -20.45
CA ALA A 666 -8.34 -38.83 -19.63
C ALA A 666 -8.80 -38.80 -18.17
N VAL A 667 -10.11 -38.88 -17.91
CA VAL A 667 -10.64 -38.98 -16.53
C VAL A 667 -10.31 -40.33 -15.95
N ARG A 668 -10.55 -41.41 -16.71
CA ARG A 668 -10.27 -42.79 -16.29
C ARG A 668 -8.81 -42.98 -15.90
N ASP A 669 -7.90 -42.43 -16.69
CA ASP A 669 -6.47 -42.56 -16.44
C ASP A 669 -6.06 -41.84 -15.13
N ALA A 670 -6.82 -40.85 -14.66
CA ALA A 670 -6.57 -40.16 -13.39
C ALA A 670 -7.08 -40.91 -12.15
N LEU A 671 -7.96 -41.90 -12.30
CA LEU A 671 -8.58 -42.64 -11.21
C LEU A 671 -7.72 -43.86 -10.80
N PRO A 672 -7.55 -44.17 -9.51
CA PRO A 672 -6.92 -45.43 -9.07
C PRO A 672 -7.92 -46.59 -9.16
N LEU A 673 -8.26 -46.99 -10.39
CA LEU A 673 -9.27 -48.01 -10.64
C LEU A 673 -8.80 -49.39 -10.18
N VAL A 674 -9.58 -50.02 -9.30
CA VAL A 674 -9.37 -51.38 -8.83
C VAL A 674 -10.04 -52.34 -9.78
N VAL A 675 -9.27 -53.33 -10.23
CA VAL A 675 -9.69 -54.34 -11.20
C VAL A 675 -9.28 -55.73 -10.73
N PRO A 676 -10.01 -56.79 -11.12
CA PRO A 676 -9.53 -58.16 -10.96
C PRO A 676 -8.16 -58.34 -11.64
N SER A 677 -7.23 -59.01 -10.96
CA SER A 677 -5.85 -59.20 -11.45
C SER A 677 -5.79 -59.92 -12.80
N ALA A 678 -6.76 -60.80 -13.07
CA ALA A 678 -6.92 -61.49 -14.35
C ALA A 678 -7.18 -60.56 -15.56
N LEU A 679 -7.66 -59.33 -15.33
CA LEU A 679 -7.88 -58.35 -16.39
C LEU A 679 -6.66 -57.47 -16.64
N SER A 680 -5.72 -57.40 -15.68
CA SER A 680 -4.56 -56.51 -15.78
C SER A 680 -3.35 -57.18 -16.43
N PHE A 681 -2.80 -56.47 -17.41
CA PHE A 681 -1.60 -56.84 -18.14
C PHE A 681 -0.44 -55.89 -17.84
N ALA A 682 -0.52 -55.13 -16.75
CA ALA A 682 0.51 -54.17 -16.37
C ALA A 682 1.89 -54.82 -16.12
N HIS A 683 1.90 -56.11 -15.75
CA HIS A 683 3.10 -56.93 -15.58
C HIS A 683 3.84 -57.25 -16.90
N LEU A 684 3.17 -57.12 -18.06
CA LEU A 684 3.79 -57.33 -19.37
C LEU A 684 4.43 -56.04 -19.89
N PRO A 685 5.51 -56.13 -20.72
CA PRO A 685 6.04 -55.01 -21.48
C PRO A 685 4.95 -54.35 -22.32
N LYS A 686 5.01 -53.03 -22.50
CA LYS A 686 3.94 -52.24 -23.16
C LYS A 686 3.60 -52.74 -24.57
N GLU A 687 4.58 -53.30 -25.27
CA GLU A 687 4.47 -53.82 -26.64
C GLU A 687 3.68 -55.14 -26.74
N ASP A 688 3.68 -55.92 -25.66
CA ASP A 688 3.07 -57.26 -25.59
C ASP A 688 1.69 -57.27 -24.94
N ARG A 689 1.15 -56.10 -24.57
CA ARG A 689 -0.12 -56.00 -23.85
C ARG A 689 -1.31 -56.21 -24.81
N PRO A 690 -2.23 -57.13 -24.51
CA PRO A 690 -3.45 -57.30 -25.29
C PRO A 690 -4.40 -56.09 -25.13
N PRO A 691 -5.46 -55.98 -25.95
CA PRO A 691 -6.42 -54.89 -25.88
C PRO A 691 -7.05 -54.77 -24.49
N ARG A 692 -6.93 -53.60 -23.88
CA ARG A 692 -7.39 -53.32 -22.51
C ARG A 692 -8.88 -53.02 -22.42
N LYS A 693 -9.71 -53.94 -22.90
CA LYS A 693 -11.16 -53.75 -22.97
C LYS A 693 -11.94 -55.02 -22.62
N ALA A 694 -12.65 -54.98 -21.50
CA ALA A 694 -13.66 -55.96 -21.09
C ALA A 694 -15.06 -55.31 -21.22
N ASN A 695 -15.84 -55.70 -22.23
CA ASN A 695 -17.15 -55.10 -22.49
C ASN A 695 -18.26 -55.66 -21.59
N ARG A 696 -18.09 -56.85 -21.00
CA ARG A 696 -19.03 -57.48 -20.07
C ARG A 696 -18.24 -58.34 -19.11
N TRP A 697 -18.80 -58.57 -17.93
CA TRP A 697 -18.30 -59.62 -17.04
C TRP A 697 -18.62 -60.99 -17.63
N ASP A 698 -17.73 -61.95 -17.42
CA ASP A 698 -17.97 -63.34 -17.83
C ASP A 698 -19.14 -63.92 -17.05
N ARG A 699 -19.90 -64.83 -17.68
CA ARG A 699 -21.08 -65.44 -17.04
C ARG A 699 -20.75 -66.12 -15.71
N ALA A 700 -19.60 -66.78 -15.62
CA ALA A 700 -19.13 -67.41 -14.38
C ALA A 700 -18.82 -66.38 -13.26
N MET A 701 -18.44 -65.15 -13.61
CA MET A 701 -18.23 -64.07 -12.63
C MET A 701 -19.56 -63.45 -12.17
N MET A 702 -20.56 -63.44 -13.05
CA MET A 702 -21.89 -62.93 -12.75
C MET A 702 -22.67 -63.82 -11.78
N GLU A 703 -22.41 -65.13 -11.78
CA GLU A 703 -23.08 -66.12 -10.94
C GLU A 703 -22.45 -66.28 -9.53
N LEU A 704 -21.44 -65.47 -9.19
CA LEU A 704 -20.80 -65.50 -7.87
C LEU A 704 -21.75 -64.99 -6.77
N PRO A 705 -21.71 -65.56 -5.56
CA PRO A 705 -22.61 -65.17 -4.47
C PRO A 705 -22.29 -63.80 -3.87
N THR A 706 -21.03 -63.35 -3.98
CA THR A 706 -20.55 -62.09 -3.43
C THR A 706 -19.80 -61.29 -4.49
N CYS A 707 -19.79 -59.97 -4.32
CA CYS A 707 -19.01 -59.04 -5.12
C CYS A 707 -18.34 -58.01 -4.19
N VAL A 708 -17.42 -57.22 -4.74
CA VAL A 708 -16.73 -56.16 -4.00
C VAL A 708 -17.26 -54.82 -4.48
N LYS A 709 -17.81 -54.03 -3.57
CA LYS A 709 -18.11 -52.62 -3.78
C LYS A 709 -16.83 -51.83 -3.55
N VAL A 710 -16.40 -51.09 -4.56
CA VAL A 710 -15.25 -50.19 -4.49
C VAL A 710 -15.77 -48.77 -4.42
N THR A 711 -15.32 -48.02 -3.43
CA THR A 711 -15.60 -46.59 -3.28
C THR A 711 -14.29 -45.81 -3.32
N LEU A 712 -14.23 -44.80 -4.20
CA LEU A 712 -13.07 -43.92 -4.34
C LEU A 712 -13.47 -42.52 -3.87
N LYS A 713 -12.70 -41.94 -2.96
CA LYS A 713 -12.83 -40.54 -2.53
C LYS A 713 -11.53 -39.80 -2.71
N PHE A 714 -11.55 -38.74 -3.50
CA PHE A 714 -10.43 -37.83 -3.64
C PHE A 714 -10.46 -36.79 -2.51
N ARG A 715 -9.29 -36.46 -1.95
CA ARG A 715 -9.10 -35.42 -0.94
C ARG A 715 -8.06 -34.43 -1.44
N ARG A 716 -8.46 -33.17 -1.60
CA ARG A 716 -7.52 -32.12 -2.01
C ARG A 716 -6.58 -31.75 -0.87
N THR A 717 -5.34 -31.40 -1.20
CA THR A 717 -4.35 -30.96 -0.19
C THR A 717 -4.42 -29.47 0.10
N LYS A 718 -4.92 -28.67 -0.86
CA LYS A 718 -5.06 -27.23 -0.71
C LYS A 718 -6.54 -26.82 -0.61
N LEU A 719 -6.86 -26.10 0.45
CA LEU A 719 -8.15 -25.42 0.60
C LEU A 719 -8.17 -24.17 -0.28
N TYR A 720 -8.77 -24.28 -1.45
CA TYR A 720 -9.17 -23.12 -2.26
C TYR A 720 -10.69 -23.04 -2.25
N VAL A 721 -11.25 -21.94 -1.76
CA VAL A 721 -12.71 -21.77 -1.72
C VAL A 721 -13.17 -21.42 -3.14
N VAL A 722 -13.90 -22.33 -3.79
CA VAL A 722 -14.81 -21.93 -4.87
C VAL A 722 -16.00 -21.36 -4.13
N LEU A 723 -16.22 -20.04 -4.22
CA LEU A 723 -17.26 -19.31 -3.49
C LEU A 723 -18.62 -19.98 -3.69
N ASN A 724 -18.96 -20.82 -2.71
CA ASN A 724 -20.27 -21.16 -2.22
C ASN A 724 -19.99 -21.54 -0.78
N ASP A 725 -20.18 -20.57 0.11
CA ASP A 725 -20.63 -20.82 1.47
C ASP A 725 -21.04 -19.47 2.08
N ASP A 726 -22.37 -19.30 2.12
CA ASP A 726 -23.11 -18.66 3.21
C ASP A 726 -23.12 -19.59 4.45
N ASP A 727 -22.08 -20.42 4.67
CA ASP A 727 -21.94 -21.21 5.89
C ASP A 727 -21.11 -20.43 6.91
N ASP A 728 -21.86 -19.79 7.81
CA ASP A 728 -21.47 -19.56 9.20
C ASP A 728 -20.64 -20.75 9.72
N ALA A 729 -19.34 -20.53 9.91
CA ALA A 729 -18.47 -21.48 10.60
C ALA A 729 -17.57 -20.74 11.60
N SER A 730 -18.15 -20.63 12.79
CA SER A 730 -17.53 -20.66 14.13
C SER A 730 -16.06 -21.08 14.22
#